data_AF-A0A926VCR9-F1
#
_entry.id   AF-A0A926VCR9-F1
#
_cell.length_a   1.000
_cell.length_b   1.000
_cell.length_c   1.000
_cell.angle_alpha   90.00
_cell.angle_beta   90.00
_cell.angle_gamma   90.00
#
_symmetry.space_group_name_H-M   'P 1'
#
loop_
_entity.id
_entity.type
_entity.pdbx_description
1 polymer ?
#
loop_
_entity_poly.entity_id
_entity_poly.type
_entity_poly.pdbx_seq_one_letter_code
_entity_poly.pdbx_strand_id
1 'polypeptide(L)'
;MFLASSPKPIDANLKEMADKIEQQSPGLSVLTARQFRYSVSQVTVEVTISEPRKFNVLEEFILRAGIELEPPPSVDELATVLGLDPVFVQNTTRTLRSLQTLAWTTNGSIALTPQGRQFYEQGSVPQPPQTKEIYAITDPLNSNLFFIASPLEATNIDLPELENFMAIENRSPDIDSLLIEEFQQIIQASSLGLHDPKEGKILTEASIIDEPTNIWQAISIFAIYDLLEDKINLQVRRGKQVLEYPSNYLDILQEAGMFSLQDFFSISEETIANERHLLMEARNAEVEARIEKIDRIAIENVLEIRTNPKPNKPALTVEAGSVILLRDSQIRTAFLDTLKLARQEILIFSPWVSEEVIDDQFIKLLENIAKQGVAVLIGYGIARKPEEEERQITPTLQQKLLGIKTPDGLPAVQIFWLGNSHAKEVVVDRKIHLCGSHNFLSYRGDRLPRGETVYKVTIPEQVQEAYEFLASRFNKQAQKLWKNALKMRDDRSAEAAICVWGALSMEQEALKQLEQNKWLELLPIWLKLVFYGLKSKKISPDAEYFYTALSLLKEFSVEDANIELLREGWQKVIGAIATSNREAALNLITAEIWSQFTRLGIAHSPIDSPDKFISKYTVIQKPLEKSIKNKSKTDTSKKKK
;
A
#
# COMPACT_ATOMS: atom_id res chain seq x y z
N MET A 1 21.80 16.82 4.17
CA MET A 1 21.87 18.22 3.69
C MET A 1 21.48 18.19 2.22
N PHE A 2 20.32 18.73 1.85
CA PHE A 2 19.96 18.85 0.44
C PHE A 2 20.94 19.83 -0.21
N LEU A 3 21.72 19.34 -1.17
CA LEU A 3 22.57 20.15 -2.04
C LEU A 3 21.68 21.21 -2.69
N ALA A 4 22.16 22.46 -2.74
CA ALA A 4 21.47 23.53 -3.43
C ALA A 4 21.29 23.12 -4.90
N SER A 5 20.08 22.67 -5.26
CA SER A 5 19.73 22.31 -6.63
C SER A 5 19.77 23.57 -7.50
N SER A 6 19.89 23.37 -8.80
CA SER A 6 19.53 24.40 -9.76
C SER A 6 18.14 24.98 -9.41
N PRO A 7 17.85 26.27 -9.69
CA PRO A 7 16.54 26.83 -9.38
C PRO A 7 15.50 26.12 -10.23
N LYS A 8 14.84 25.10 -9.65
CA LYS A 8 13.78 24.33 -10.28
C LYS A 8 12.72 25.30 -10.81
N PRO A 9 12.17 25.09 -12.02
CA PRO A 9 11.14 25.96 -12.59
C PRO A 9 9.81 25.70 -11.88
N ILE A 10 9.70 26.24 -10.67
CA ILE A 10 8.55 26.15 -9.79
C ILE A 10 8.05 27.57 -9.57
N ASP A 11 6.78 27.80 -9.93
CA ASP A 11 6.12 29.09 -9.68
C ASP A 11 6.31 29.51 -8.21
N ALA A 12 6.60 30.80 -7.99
CA ALA A 12 7.08 31.26 -6.69
C ALA A 12 6.11 30.95 -5.52
N ASN A 13 4.81 30.94 -5.80
CA ASN A 13 3.76 30.62 -4.83
C ASN A 13 3.56 29.12 -4.58
N LEU A 14 4.19 28.24 -5.37
CA LEU A 14 4.14 26.79 -5.20
C LEU A 14 5.37 26.22 -4.49
N LYS A 15 6.41 27.02 -4.26
CA LYS A 15 7.67 26.57 -3.64
C LYS A 15 7.48 25.93 -2.27
N GLU A 16 6.74 26.59 -1.37
CA GLU A 16 6.47 26.03 -0.03
C GLU A 16 5.72 24.68 -0.10
N MET A 17 4.85 24.52 -1.09
CA MET A 17 4.14 23.26 -1.30
C MET A 17 5.09 22.18 -1.82
N ALA A 18 5.95 22.53 -2.77
CA ALA A 18 6.95 21.62 -3.32
C ALA A 18 7.89 21.11 -2.23
N ASP A 19 8.41 22.01 -1.39
CA ASP A 19 9.27 21.66 -0.26
C ASP A 19 8.59 20.69 0.72
N LYS A 20 7.29 20.90 0.99
CA LYS A 20 6.51 20.00 1.86
C LYS A 20 6.37 18.59 1.26
N ILE A 21 6.15 18.48 -0.05
CA ILE A 21 6.05 17.18 -0.74
C ILE A 21 7.37 16.41 -0.58
N GLU A 22 8.50 17.06 -0.85
CA GLU A 22 9.83 16.44 -0.77
C GLU A 22 10.21 16.07 0.67
N GLN A 23 9.85 16.90 1.65
CA GLN A 23 10.11 16.64 3.07
C GLN A 23 9.26 15.48 3.64
N GLN A 24 8.00 15.39 3.22
CA GLN A 24 7.06 14.37 3.74
C GLN A 24 7.28 12.99 3.13
N SER A 25 7.89 12.91 1.95
CA SER A 25 8.05 11.65 1.22
C SER A 25 9.49 11.47 0.72
N PRO A 26 10.38 10.88 1.55
CA PRO A 26 11.72 10.53 1.15
C PRO A 26 11.70 9.63 -0.09
N GLY A 27 12.20 10.13 -1.22
CA GLY A 27 12.13 9.44 -2.51
C GLY A 27 11.31 10.15 -3.58
N LEU A 28 10.56 11.19 -3.23
CA LEU A 28 9.91 12.06 -4.22
C LEU A 28 10.72 13.34 -4.42
N SER A 29 10.81 13.78 -5.67
CA SER A 29 11.31 15.12 -5.99
C SER A 29 10.36 15.85 -6.93
N VAL A 30 9.97 17.06 -6.56
CA VAL A 30 9.23 17.95 -7.43
C VAL A 30 10.21 18.50 -8.45
N LEU A 31 10.02 18.18 -9.71
CA LEU A 31 10.87 18.66 -10.80
C LEU A 31 10.46 20.06 -11.25
N THR A 32 9.15 20.30 -11.33
CA THR A 32 8.54 21.56 -11.74
C THR A 32 7.11 21.63 -11.23
N ALA A 33 6.61 22.85 -11.03
CA ALA A 33 5.20 23.09 -10.73
C ALA A 33 4.76 24.43 -11.30
N ARG A 34 3.58 24.44 -11.90
CA ARG A 34 3.03 25.61 -12.57
C ARG A 34 1.54 25.78 -12.28
N GLN A 35 1.08 27.02 -12.20
CA GLN A 35 -0.33 27.35 -12.11
C GLN A 35 -0.95 27.62 -13.47
N PHE A 36 -2.19 27.18 -13.61
CA PHE A 36 -3.02 27.40 -14.79
C PHE A 36 -4.39 27.90 -14.37
N ARG A 37 -5.08 28.54 -15.31
CA ARG A 37 -6.53 28.75 -15.23
C ARG A 37 -7.24 27.83 -16.20
N TYR A 38 -8.44 27.41 -15.83
CA TYR A 38 -9.37 26.71 -16.70
C TYR A 38 -10.77 27.25 -16.44
N SER A 39 -11.66 27.12 -17.42
CA SER A 39 -13.02 27.63 -17.30
C SER A 39 -13.94 26.54 -16.73
N VAL A 40 -14.80 26.94 -15.80
CA VAL A 40 -15.99 26.17 -15.42
C VAL A 40 -17.21 26.92 -15.94
N SER A 41 -18.20 26.18 -16.40
CA SER A 41 -19.45 26.79 -16.85
C SER A 41 -20.41 26.88 -15.67
N GLN A 42 -20.99 28.05 -15.47
CA GLN A 42 -22.02 28.33 -14.48
C GLN A 42 -23.28 28.80 -15.16
N VAL A 43 -24.42 28.22 -14.76
CA VAL A 43 -25.73 28.67 -15.19
C VAL A 43 -26.68 28.74 -14.00
N THR A 44 -27.56 29.74 -14.00
CA THR A 44 -28.58 29.93 -12.99
C THR A 44 -29.79 29.06 -13.32
N VAL A 45 -30.20 28.29 -12.32
CA VAL A 45 -31.36 27.39 -12.39
C VAL A 45 -32.39 27.85 -11.38
N GLU A 46 -33.58 28.14 -11.88
CA GLU A 46 -34.75 28.36 -11.07
C GLU A 46 -35.39 27.01 -10.73
N VAL A 47 -35.55 26.73 -9.44
CA VAL A 47 -36.14 25.49 -8.95
C VAL A 47 -37.41 25.74 -8.16
N THR A 48 -38.45 24.96 -8.45
CA THR A 48 -39.73 25.00 -7.73
C THR A 48 -39.82 23.82 -6.77
N ILE A 49 -40.11 24.13 -5.51
CA ILE A 49 -40.14 23.16 -4.42
C ILE A 49 -41.54 23.15 -3.81
N SER A 50 -42.13 21.96 -3.74
CA SER A 50 -43.35 21.70 -3.00
C SER A 50 -42.99 21.03 -1.68
N GLU A 51 -43.40 21.61 -0.56
CA GLU A 51 -43.23 20.99 0.77
C GLU A 51 -44.51 21.10 1.61
N PRO A 52 -44.77 20.14 2.51
CA PRO A 52 -45.88 20.25 3.44
C PRO A 52 -45.59 21.31 4.50
N ARG A 53 -46.63 22.02 4.93
CA ARG A 53 -46.60 22.84 6.15
C ARG A 53 -47.54 22.29 7.18
N LYS A 54 -47.22 22.48 8.45
CA LYS A 54 -48.17 22.21 9.54
C LYS A 54 -49.39 23.11 9.42
N PHE A 55 -50.51 22.63 9.94
CA PHE A 55 -51.67 23.47 10.16
C PHE A 55 -51.29 24.64 11.07
N ASN A 56 -51.83 25.82 10.78
CA ASN A 56 -51.86 26.85 11.80
C ASN A 56 -52.92 26.48 12.85
N VAL A 57 -52.84 27.13 14.02
CA VAL A 57 -53.72 26.84 15.15
C VAL A 57 -55.20 26.92 14.78
N LEU A 58 -55.61 27.93 14.00
CA LEU A 58 -57.00 28.11 13.61
C LEU A 58 -57.47 27.05 12.61
N GLU A 59 -56.64 26.66 11.64
CA GLU A 59 -56.93 25.57 10.71
C GLU A 59 -57.12 24.24 11.43
N GLU A 60 -56.24 23.93 12.40
CA GLU A 60 -56.33 22.72 13.20
C GLU A 60 -57.63 22.69 14.01
N PHE A 61 -57.98 23.79 14.70
CA PHE A 61 -59.24 23.89 15.44
C PHE A 61 -60.47 23.74 14.55
N ILE A 62 -60.46 24.34 13.35
CA ILE A 62 -61.56 24.22 12.38
C ILE A 62 -61.73 22.77 11.92
N LEU A 63 -60.64 22.10 11.56
CA LEU A 63 -60.68 20.71 11.11
C LEU A 63 -61.10 19.77 12.24
N ARG A 64 -60.56 19.97 13.43
CA ARG A 64 -60.92 19.22 14.64
C ARG A 64 -62.39 19.38 15.01
N ALA A 65 -62.92 20.60 14.95
CA ALA A 65 -64.33 20.87 15.20
C ALA A 65 -65.26 20.14 14.20
N GLY A 66 -64.86 20.05 12.93
CA GLY A 66 -65.61 19.30 11.92
C GLY A 66 -65.54 17.77 12.08
N ILE A 67 -64.62 17.26 12.90
CA ILE A 67 -64.49 15.82 13.22
C ILE A 67 -65.14 15.47 14.55
N GLU A 68 -64.89 16.27 15.59
CA GLU A 68 -65.21 15.91 16.99
C GLU A 68 -66.58 16.40 17.47
N LEU A 69 -67.18 17.40 16.80
CA LEU A 69 -68.47 17.94 17.22
C LEU A 69 -69.62 17.31 16.43
N GLU A 70 -70.65 16.85 17.16
CA GLU A 70 -71.89 16.32 16.60
C GLU A 70 -73.10 17.11 17.14
N PRO A 71 -73.87 17.81 16.27
CA PRO A 71 -73.64 18.01 14.84
C PRO A 71 -72.44 18.96 14.56
N PRO A 72 -71.80 18.86 13.37
CA PRO A 72 -70.70 19.77 13.03
C PRO A 72 -71.15 21.24 13.01
N PRO A 73 -70.34 22.17 13.55
CA PRO A 73 -70.74 23.56 13.68
C PRO A 73 -70.77 24.28 12.33
N SER A 74 -71.60 25.30 12.22
CA SER A 74 -71.49 26.33 11.18
C SER A 74 -70.29 27.26 11.44
N VAL A 75 -69.91 28.01 10.41
CA VAL A 75 -68.80 28.97 10.50
C VAL A 75 -69.04 30.05 11.58
N ASP A 76 -70.27 30.54 11.70
CA ASP A 76 -70.63 31.60 12.65
C ASP A 76 -70.73 31.09 14.09
N GLU A 77 -71.22 29.86 14.28
CA GLU A 77 -71.21 29.19 15.58
C GLU A 77 -69.77 28.94 16.06
N LEU A 78 -68.90 28.46 15.16
CA LEU A 78 -67.50 28.22 15.50
C LEU A 78 -66.76 29.52 15.84
N ALA A 79 -67.02 30.60 15.11
CA ALA A 79 -66.48 31.93 15.45
C ALA A 79 -66.92 32.39 16.84
N THR A 80 -68.20 32.19 17.18
CA THR A 80 -68.76 32.53 18.49
C THR A 80 -68.11 31.71 19.62
N VAL A 81 -67.96 30.39 19.43
CA VAL A 81 -67.35 29.49 20.43
C VAL A 81 -65.88 29.82 20.66
N LEU A 82 -65.15 30.17 19.59
CA LEU A 82 -63.74 30.55 19.68
C LEU A 82 -63.52 32.00 20.16
N GLY A 83 -64.58 32.80 20.27
CA GLY A 83 -64.50 34.23 20.63
C GLY A 83 -63.76 35.07 19.59
N LEU A 84 -63.81 34.67 18.31
CA LEU A 84 -63.12 35.32 17.20
C LEU A 84 -64.11 36.09 16.32
N ASP A 85 -63.62 37.13 15.64
CA ASP A 85 -64.39 37.79 14.58
C ASP A 85 -64.69 36.77 13.45
N PRO A 86 -65.95 36.62 13.00
CA PRO A 86 -66.34 35.66 11.95
C PRO A 86 -65.50 35.75 10.67
N VAL A 87 -64.96 36.93 10.33
CA VAL A 87 -64.11 37.12 9.14
C VAL A 87 -62.89 36.20 9.15
N PHE A 88 -62.27 35.94 10.32
CA PHE A 88 -61.09 35.07 10.40
C PHE A 88 -61.42 33.60 10.15
N VAL A 89 -62.55 33.11 10.69
CA VAL A 89 -63.00 31.72 10.48
C VAL A 89 -63.47 31.54 9.05
N GLN A 90 -64.17 32.52 8.47
CA GLN A 90 -64.60 32.53 7.07
C GLN A 90 -63.41 32.51 6.09
N ASN A 91 -62.37 33.32 6.36
CA ASN A 91 -61.18 33.33 5.52
C ASN A 91 -60.41 32.02 5.61
N THR A 92 -60.23 31.49 6.81
CA THR A 92 -59.50 30.23 7.02
C THR A 92 -60.22 29.03 6.42
N THR A 93 -61.55 28.94 6.60
CA THR A 93 -62.36 27.91 5.94
C THR A 93 -62.34 28.05 4.42
N ARG A 94 -62.31 29.26 3.85
CA ARG A 94 -62.13 29.46 2.41
C ARG A 94 -60.80 28.91 1.91
N THR A 95 -59.70 29.15 2.63
CA THR A 95 -58.36 28.61 2.29
C THR A 95 -58.34 27.09 2.39
N LEU A 96 -58.88 26.50 3.45
CA LEU A 96 -58.98 25.04 3.59
C LEU A 96 -59.86 24.41 2.51
N ARG A 97 -60.87 25.14 2.02
CA ARG A 97 -61.69 24.71 0.88
C ARG A 97 -60.95 24.79 -0.46
N SER A 98 -60.13 25.81 -0.69
CA SER A 98 -59.31 25.86 -1.92
C SER A 98 -58.26 24.75 -1.96
N LEU A 99 -57.83 24.26 -0.80
CA LEU A 99 -56.99 23.07 -0.65
C LEU A 99 -57.78 21.74 -0.70
N GLN A 100 -59.09 21.79 -0.97
CA GLN A 100 -60.01 20.64 -0.97
C GLN A 100 -60.06 19.88 0.35
N THR A 101 -59.63 20.47 1.46
CA THR A 101 -59.64 19.90 2.81
C THR A 101 -61.06 19.91 3.41
N LEU A 102 -61.88 20.91 3.04
CA LEU A 102 -63.25 21.09 3.52
C LEU A 102 -64.28 21.10 2.37
N ALA A 103 -65.51 20.67 2.65
CA ALA A 103 -66.68 20.72 1.78
C ALA A 103 -67.86 21.44 2.47
N TRP A 104 -68.81 21.93 1.68
CA TRP A 104 -70.07 22.46 2.21
C TRP A 104 -71.05 21.33 2.49
N THR A 105 -71.67 21.36 3.66
CA THR A 105 -72.97 20.72 3.85
C THR A 105 -74.08 21.66 3.37
N THR A 106 -75.24 21.12 3.01
CA THR A 106 -76.44 21.89 2.61
C THR A 106 -76.93 22.88 3.67
N ASN A 107 -76.38 22.79 4.89
CA ASN A 107 -76.82 23.49 6.09
C ASN A 107 -75.80 24.57 6.52
N GLY A 108 -74.69 24.73 5.79
CA GLY A 108 -73.61 25.66 6.14
C GLY A 108 -72.65 25.15 7.23
N SER A 109 -72.81 23.91 7.70
CA SER A 109 -71.88 23.25 8.64
C SER A 109 -70.57 22.84 7.96
N ILE A 110 -69.48 22.88 8.74
CA ILE A 110 -68.13 22.49 8.33
C ILE A 110 -68.05 20.96 8.21
N ALA A 111 -67.66 20.44 7.05
CA ALA A 111 -67.43 19.01 6.84
C ALA A 111 -66.09 18.77 6.15
N LEU A 112 -65.33 17.78 6.63
CA LEU A 112 -64.07 17.38 6.01
C LEU A 112 -64.30 16.47 4.81
N THR A 113 -63.52 16.68 3.75
CA THR A 113 -63.42 15.74 2.64
C THR A 113 -62.57 14.53 3.05
N PRO A 114 -62.57 13.41 2.28
CA PRO A 114 -61.65 12.30 2.51
C PRO A 114 -60.18 12.74 2.52
N GLN A 115 -59.78 13.62 1.59
CA GLN A 115 -58.45 14.22 1.54
C GLN A 115 -58.15 15.08 2.77
N GLY A 116 -59.13 15.85 3.24
CA GLY A 116 -58.97 16.65 4.44
C GLY A 116 -58.77 15.83 5.71
N ARG A 117 -59.42 14.67 5.82
CA ARG A 117 -59.17 13.72 6.92
C ARG A 117 -57.75 13.16 6.85
N GLN A 118 -57.30 12.78 5.66
CA GLN A 118 -55.93 12.30 5.47
C GLN A 118 -54.88 13.36 5.83
N PHE A 119 -55.05 14.61 5.38
CA PHE A 119 -54.16 15.72 5.76
C PHE A 119 -54.17 16.01 7.26
N TYR A 120 -55.35 15.93 7.90
CA TYR A 120 -55.46 16.08 9.34
C TYR A 120 -54.73 14.96 10.10
N GLU A 121 -54.88 13.70 9.69
CA GLU A 121 -54.14 12.56 10.25
C GLU A 121 -52.62 12.70 10.08
N GLN A 122 -52.17 13.25 8.95
CA GLN A 122 -50.77 13.55 8.66
C GLN A 122 -50.25 14.82 9.36
N GLY A 123 -51.14 15.62 9.97
CA GLY A 123 -50.80 16.87 10.66
C GLY A 123 -50.28 18.00 9.74
N SER A 124 -50.49 17.92 8.43
CA SER A 124 -49.94 18.88 7.46
C SER A 124 -50.82 19.07 6.22
N VAL A 125 -50.61 20.19 5.52
CA VAL A 125 -51.22 20.52 4.23
C VAL A 125 -50.15 20.98 3.23
N PRO A 126 -50.39 20.87 1.92
CA PRO A 126 -49.48 21.42 0.92
C PRO A 126 -49.24 22.92 1.14
N GLN A 127 -47.98 23.32 1.21
CA GLN A 127 -47.62 24.72 1.07
C GLN A 127 -47.66 25.10 -0.41
N PRO A 128 -48.04 26.34 -0.76
CA PRO A 128 -47.84 26.83 -2.12
C PRO A 128 -46.37 26.62 -2.53
N PRO A 129 -46.11 26.09 -3.73
CA PRO A 129 -44.75 25.86 -4.19
C PRO A 129 -43.90 27.13 -4.08
N GLN A 130 -42.67 26.98 -3.61
CA GLN A 130 -41.70 28.06 -3.52
C GLN A 130 -40.66 27.92 -4.61
N THR A 131 -40.34 29.05 -5.24
CA THR A 131 -39.28 29.15 -6.23
C THR A 131 -37.99 29.65 -5.57
N LYS A 132 -36.86 29.05 -5.94
CA LYS A 132 -35.52 29.47 -5.50
C LYS A 132 -34.54 29.44 -6.67
N GLU A 133 -33.57 30.35 -6.64
CA GLU A 133 -32.45 30.32 -7.57
C GLU A 133 -31.29 29.53 -6.95
N ILE A 134 -30.71 28.65 -7.76
CA ILE A 134 -29.47 27.93 -7.48
C ILE A 134 -28.56 28.01 -8.71
N TYR A 135 -27.31 27.58 -8.57
CA TYR A 135 -26.32 27.69 -9.64
C TYR A 135 -25.78 26.31 -9.95
N ALA A 136 -25.91 25.91 -11.21
CA ALA A 136 -25.35 24.67 -11.72
C ALA A 136 -23.94 24.91 -12.24
N ILE A 137 -22.99 24.13 -11.75
CA ILE A 137 -21.58 24.23 -12.09
C ILE A 137 -21.17 22.98 -12.85
N THR A 138 -20.72 23.20 -14.08
CA THR A 138 -20.11 22.17 -14.93
C THR A 138 -18.59 22.32 -14.85
N ASP A 139 -17.93 21.35 -14.21
CA ASP A 139 -16.48 21.32 -14.03
C ASP A 139 -15.86 20.23 -14.93
N PRO A 140 -15.19 20.62 -16.04
CA PRO A 140 -14.68 19.66 -17.01
C PRO A 140 -13.49 18.84 -16.50
N LEU A 141 -12.79 19.29 -15.44
CA LEU A 141 -11.70 18.51 -14.85
C LEU A 141 -12.23 17.44 -13.88
N ASN A 142 -13.29 17.75 -13.14
CA ASN A 142 -13.89 16.80 -12.21
C ASN A 142 -14.95 15.88 -12.86
N SER A 143 -15.28 16.09 -14.14
CA SER A 143 -16.33 15.36 -14.87
C SER A 143 -17.69 15.37 -14.13
N ASN A 144 -17.97 16.46 -13.41
CA ASN A 144 -19.13 16.56 -12.53
C ASN A 144 -19.97 17.79 -12.87
N LEU A 145 -21.29 17.59 -12.82
CA LEU A 145 -22.29 18.63 -12.66
C LEU A 145 -22.73 18.67 -11.20
N PHE A 146 -22.67 19.83 -10.56
CA PHE A 146 -23.14 19.99 -9.18
C PHE A 146 -23.81 21.34 -8.97
N PHE A 147 -24.62 21.45 -7.93
CA PHE A 147 -25.38 22.67 -7.63
C PHE A 147 -24.88 23.33 -6.35
N ILE A 148 -24.84 24.67 -6.36
CA ILE A 148 -24.48 25.51 -5.22
C ILE A 148 -25.54 26.60 -4.99
N ALA A 149 -25.65 27.08 -3.75
CA ALA A 149 -26.68 28.06 -3.36
C ALA A 149 -26.31 29.50 -3.73
N SER A 150 -25.02 29.78 -3.88
CA SER A 150 -24.48 31.12 -4.19
C SER A 150 -23.61 31.02 -5.43
N PRO A 151 -23.59 32.04 -6.30
CA PRO A 151 -22.80 32.00 -7.53
C PRO A 151 -21.31 31.95 -7.19
N LEU A 152 -20.53 31.34 -8.08
CA LEU A 152 -19.07 31.47 -8.05
C LEU A 152 -18.68 32.93 -8.32
N GLU A 153 -17.69 33.41 -7.58
CA GLU A 153 -17.15 34.75 -7.81
C GLU A 153 -16.34 34.78 -9.11
N ALA A 154 -16.76 35.62 -10.05
CA ALA A 154 -15.99 35.92 -11.24
C ALA A 154 -14.73 36.71 -10.84
N THR A 155 -13.60 36.00 -10.75
CA THR A 155 -12.30 36.60 -10.45
C THR A 155 -11.48 36.74 -11.72
N ASN A 156 -10.77 37.86 -11.85
CA ASN A 156 -9.80 38.02 -12.91
C ASN A 156 -8.52 37.27 -12.51
N ILE A 157 -8.33 36.09 -13.08
CA ILE A 157 -7.17 35.22 -12.82
C ILE A 157 -6.18 35.40 -13.96
N ASP A 158 -5.09 36.13 -13.71
CA ASP A 158 -4.00 36.30 -14.66
C ASP A 158 -3.04 35.10 -14.61
N LEU A 159 -3.44 34.01 -15.26
CA LEU A 159 -2.68 32.75 -15.38
C LEU A 159 -2.82 32.21 -16.80
N PRO A 160 -1.86 31.38 -17.27
CA PRO A 160 -1.98 30.71 -18.56
C PRO A 160 -3.20 29.77 -18.58
N GLU A 161 -3.94 29.78 -19.68
CA GLU A 161 -5.08 28.87 -19.87
C GLU A 161 -4.59 27.45 -20.13
N LEU A 162 -5.15 26.48 -19.40
CA LEU A 162 -4.79 25.07 -19.54
C LEU A 162 -5.09 24.54 -20.95
N GLU A 163 -6.18 25.00 -21.57
CA GLU A 163 -6.61 24.59 -22.92
C GLU A 163 -5.59 24.93 -24.02
N ASN A 164 -4.71 25.90 -23.78
CA ASN A 164 -3.64 26.21 -24.73
C ASN A 164 -2.55 25.12 -24.79
N PHE A 165 -2.51 24.22 -23.81
CA PHE A 165 -1.50 23.17 -23.71
C PHE A 165 -2.09 21.77 -23.91
N MET A 166 -3.40 21.59 -23.69
CA MET A 166 -4.07 20.30 -23.83
C MET A 166 -5.56 20.47 -24.10
N ALA A 167 -6.15 19.53 -24.84
CA ALA A 167 -7.60 19.49 -25.01
C ALA A 167 -8.28 19.06 -23.70
N ILE A 168 -9.27 19.83 -23.27
CA ILE A 168 -10.15 19.49 -22.16
C ILE A 168 -11.49 19.07 -22.75
N GLU A 169 -11.77 17.76 -22.73
CA GLU A 169 -13.09 17.26 -23.15
C GLU A 169 -14.13 17.58 -22.08
N ASN A 170 -15.19 18.31 -22.45
CA ASN A 170 -16.34 18.47 -21.57
C ASN A 170 -17.17 17.18 -21.60
N ARG A 171 -17.05 16.38 -20.54
CA ARG A 171 -17.77 15.11 -20.37
C ARG A 171 -18.97 15.21 -19.43
N SER A 172 -19.26 16.41 -18.93
CA SER A 172 -20.41 16.61 -18.06
C SER A 172 -21.71 16.50 -18.88
N PRO A 173 -22.79 16.00 -18.25
CA PRO A 173 -24.09 15.94 -18.90
C PRO A 173 -24.55 17.35 -19.30
N ASP A 174 -25.21 17.44 -20.45
CA ASP A 174 -25.81 18.69 -20.91
C ASP A 174 -27.01 19.02 -20.02
N ILE A 175 -26.94 20.13 -19.31
CA ILE A 175 -27.94 20.53 -18.34
C ILE A 175 -29.31 20.78 -18.99
N ASP A 176 -29.33 21.24 -20.24
CA ASP A 176 -30.56 21.45 -21.01
C ASP A 176 -31.29 20.13 -21.33
N SER A 177 -30.58 19.00 -21.24
CA SER A 177 -31.10 17.67 -21.53
C SER A 177 -31.56 16.88 -20.30
N LEU A 178 -31.33 17.41 -19.09
CA LEU A 178 -31.61 16.69 -17.85
C LEU A 178 -33.10 16.61 -17.55
N LEU A 179 -33.53 15.41 -17.17
CA LEU A 179 -34.87 15.17 -16.65
C LEU A 179 -34.98 15.63 -15.19
N ILE A 180 -36.21 15.91 -14.74
CA ILE A 180 -36.46 16.38 -13.37
C ILE A 180 -35.98 15.37 -12.31
N GLU A 181 -36.04 14.07 -12.60
CA GLU A 181 -35.52 13.01 -11.74
C GLU A 181 -34.00 13.08 -11.58
N GLU A 182 -33.27 13.54 -12.59
CA GLU A 182 -31.82 13.72 -12.54
C GLU A 182 -31.46 14.95 -11.71
N PHE A 183 -32.19 16.06 -11.88
CA PHE A 183 -32.08 17.22 -10.98
C PHE A 183 -32.33 16.82 -9.52
N GLN A 184 -33.39 16.05 -9.26
CA GLN A 184 -33.73 15.53 -7.93
C GLN A 184 -32.57 14.71 -7.34
N GLN A 185 -31.98 13.78 -8.11
CA GLN A 185 -30.87 12.96 -7.63
C GLN A 185 -29.63 13.79 -7.28
N ILE A 186 -29.22 14.72 -8.15
CA ILE A 186 -28.01 15.53 -7.93
C ILE A 186 -28.24 16.49 -6.75
N ILE A 187 -29.40 17.13 -6.67
CA ILE A 187 -29.74 18.06 -5.57
C ILE A 187 -29.89 17.32 -4.25
N GLN A 188 -30.45 16.10 -4.24
CA GLN A 188 -30.52 15.28 -3.02
C GLN A 188 -29.15 14.86 -2.51
N ALA A 189 -28.19 14.61 -3.41
CA ALA A 189 -26.80 14.33 -3.05
C ALA A 189 -26.01 15.58 -2.62
N SER A 190 -26.57 16.77 -2.84
CA SER A 190 -25.97 18.06 -2.48
C SER A 190 -26.30 18.48 -1.04
N SER A 191 -25.61 19.50 -0.55
CA SER A 191 -25.89 20.13 0.75
C SER A 191 -27.01 21.18 0.71
N LEU A 192 -27.72 21.34 -0.42
CA LEU A 192 -28.72 22.39 -0.61
C LEU A 192 -30.03 22.14 0.15
N GLY A 193 -30.36 20.88 0.43
CA GLY A 193 -31.57 20.51 1.17
C GLY A 193 -32.88 20.95 0.48
N LEU A 194 -32.89 21.00 -0.86
CA LEU A 194 -34.04 21.43 -1.66
C LEU A 194 -34.93 20.26 -2.13
N HIS A 195 -34.43 19.03 -2.03
CA HIS A 195 -35.18 17.81 -2.31
C HIS A 195 -34.94 16.77 -1.22
N ASP A 196 -35.98 16.48 -0.44
CA ASP A 196 -36.03 15.39 0.53
C ASP A 196 -37.42 14.73 0.50
N PRO A 197 -37.58 13.64 -0.27
CA PRO A 197 -38.85 12.91 -0.33
C PRO A 197 -39.36 12.39 1.00
N LYS A 198 -38.48 12.13 1.99
CA LYS A 198 -38.90 11.58 3.29
C LYS A 198 -39.61 12.63 4.14
N GLU A 199 -39.19 13.88 4.03
CA GLU A 199 -39.82 15.04 4.68
C GLU A 199 -40.93 15.65 3.82
N GLY A 200 -41.26 15.04 2.67
CA GLY A 200 -42.27 15.53 1.73
C GLY A 200 -41.83 16.76 0.92
N LYS A 201 -40.54 17.11 0.97
CA LYS A 201 -39.97 18.24 0.23
C LYS A 201 -39.54 17.79 -1.17
N ILE A 202 -40.35 18.11 -2.16
CA ILE A 202 -40.19 17.62 -3.53
C ILE A 202 -39.80 18.78 -4.45
N LEU A 203 -38.70 18.60 -5.19
CA LEU A 203 -38.39 19.44 -6.33
C LEU A 203 -39.32 19.04 -7.47
N THR A 204 -40.20 19.95 -7.87
CA THR A 204 -41.26 19.66 -8.85
C THR A 204 -40.95 20.21 -10.24
N GLU A 205 -40.10 21.24 -10.33
CA GLU A 205 -39.71 21.87 -11.59
C GLU A 205 -38.30 22.44 -11.45
N ALA A 206 -37.54 22.43 -12.55
CA ALA A 206 -36.26 23.09 -12.68
C ALA A 206 -36.18 23.69 -14.08
N SER A 207 -35.81 24.95 -14.18
CA SER A 207 -35.67 25.68 -15.44
C SER A 207 -34.39 26.50 -15.44
N ILE A 208 -33.70 26.52 -16.58
CA ILE A 208 -32.54 27.37 -16.80
C ILE A 208 -33.04 28.77 -17.16
N ILE A 209 -32.54 29.79 -16.48
CA ILE A 209 -33.06 31.16 -16.63
C ILE A 209 -32.06 32.17 -17.21
N ASP A 210 -30.79 31.80 -17.36
CA ASP A 210 -29.77 32.61 -18.01
C ASP A 210 -28.87 31.80 -18.97
N GLU A 211 -28.06 32.50 -19.76
CA GLU A 211 -27.05 31.86 -20.60
C GLU A 211 -25.86 31.41 -19.75
N PRO A 212 -25.25 30.25 -20.07
CA PRO A 212 -24.07 29.78 -19.36
C PRO A 212 -22.92 30.79 -19.41
N THR A 213 -22.34 31.06 -18.24
CA THR A 213 -21.20 31.97 -18.07
C THR A 213 -19.95 31.18 -17.72
N ASN A 214 -18.83 31.53 -18.36
CA ASN A 214 -17.54 30.92 -18.05
C ASN A 214 -16.88 31.64 -16.87
N ILE A 215 -16.64 30.91 -15.80
CA ILE A 215 -15.93 31.38 -14.62
C ILE A 215 -14.53 30.76 -14.59
N TRP A 216 -13.51 31.60 -14.50
CA TRP A 216 -12.13 31.13 -14.42
C TRP A 216 -11.82 30.59 -13.03
N GLN A 217 -11.15 29.44 -12.99
CA GLN A 217 -10.68 28.78 -11.76
C GLN A 217 -9.18 28.51 -11.86
N ALA A 218 -8.46 28.65 -10.75
CA ALA A 218 -7.04 28.35 -10.68
C ALA A 218 -6.78 26.91 -10.23
N ILE A 219 -5.79 26.28 -10.87
CA ILE A 219 -5.26 24.98 -10.50
C ILE A 219 -3.74 25.02 -10.49
N SER A 220 -3.12 24.10 -9.77
CA SER A 220 -1.68 23.92 -9.74
C SER A 220 -1.36 22.51 -10.17
N ILE A 221 -0.40 22.35 -11.08
CA ILE A 221 0.03 21.05 -11.56
C ILE A 221 1.50 20.88 -11.19
N PHE A 222 1.84 19.74 -10.60
CA PHE A 222 3.19 19.37 -10.19
C PHE A 222 3.66 18.18 -11.02
N ALA A 223 4.87 18.25 -11.57
CA ALA A 223 5.56 17.07 -12.09
C ALA A 223 6.49 16.54 -11.00
N ILE A 224 6.14 15.37 -10.46
CA ILE A 224 6.82 14.77 -9.32
C ILE A 224 7.53 13.51 -9.81
N TYR A 225 8.84 13.48 -9.65
CA TYR A 225 9.64 12.31 -9.94
C TYR A 225 9.71 11.39 -8.72
N ASP A 226 9.32 10.14 -8.92
CA ASP A 226 9.42 9.07 -7.95
C ASP A 226 10.72 8.27 -8.17
N LEU A 227 11.66 8.39 -7.23
CA LEU A 227 12.95 7.69 -7.25
C LEU A 227 12.84 6.18 -6.99
N LEU A 228 11.70 5.71 -6.50
CA LEU A 228 11.42 4.31 -6.24
C LEU A 228 10.89 3.62 -7.49
N GLU A 229 10.01 4.31 -8.22
CA GLU A 229 9.35 3.79 -9.42
C GLU A 229 10.05 4.20 -10.73
N ASP A 230 11.00 5.13 -10.69
CA ASP A 230 11.64 5.76 -11.86
C ASP A 230 10.60 6.34 -12.84
N LYS A 231 9.58 6.99 -12.27
CA LYS A 231 8.44 7.54 -13.01
C LYS A 231 8.21 9.00 -12.62
N ILE A 232 7.80 9.82 -13.60
CA ILE A 232 7.21 11.13 -13.30
C ILE A 232 5.70 10.92 -13.19
N ASN A 233 5.12 11.35 -12.08
CA ASN A 233 3.69 11.41 -11.85
C ASN A 233 3.24 12.87 -11.86
N LEU A 234 2.10 13.13 -12.47
CA LEU A 234 1.48 14.45 -12.53
C LEU A 234 0.43 14.57 -11.45
N GLN A 235 0.57 15.59 -10.61
CA GLN A 235 -0.36 15.85 -9.52
C GLN A 235 -1.07 17.19 -9.72
N VAL A 236 -2.38 17.14 -9.92
CA VAL A 236 -3.25 18.32 -10.05
C VAL A 236 -3.82 18.68 -8.68
N ARG A 237 -3.83 19.97 -8.36
CA ARG A 237 -4.30 20.51 -7.09
C ARG A 237 -5.21 21.72 -7.24
N ARG A 238 -6.20 21.80 -6.36
CA ARG A 238 -6.95 23.02 -6.04
C ARG A 238 -6.59 23.45 -4.63
N GLY A 239 -5.72 24.47 -4.52
CA GLY A 239 -5.10 24.83 -3.24
C GLY A 239 -4.31 23.66 -2.65
N LYS A 240 -4.71 23.17 -1.48
CA LYS A 240 -4.07 22.02 -0.80
C LYS A 240 -4.64 20.66 -1.23
N GLN A 241 -5.84 20.66 -1.82
CA GLN A 241 -6.54 19.42 -2.18
C GLN A 241 -5.94 18.84 -3.45
N VAL A 242 -5.60 17.55 -3.41
CA VAL A 242 -5.23 16.76 -4.59
C VAL A 242 -6.50 16.35 -5.33
N LEU A 243 -6.52 16.56 -6.64
CA LEU A 243 -7.59 16.11 -7.52
C LEU A 243 -7.13 14.82 -8.20
N GLU A 244 -7.52 13.67 -7.63
CA GLU A 244 -7.05 12.35 -8.05
C GLU A 244 -7.40 12.02 -9.51
N TYR A 245 -8.65 12.27 -9.92
CA TYR A 245 -9.10 11.99 -11.28
C TYR A 245 -8.32 12.81 -12.33
N PRO A 246 -8.21 14.14 -12.23
CA PRO A 246 -7.37 14.93 -13.13
C PRO A 246 -5.90 14.49 -13.14
N SER A 247 -5.34 14.14 -11.98
CA SER A 247 -3.94 13.67 -11.87
C SER A 247 -3.71 12.40 -12.70
N ASN A 248 -4.56 11.39 -12.50
CA ASN A 248 -4.50 10.14 -13.27
C ASN A 248 -4.76 10.36 -14.77
N TYR A 249 -5.67 11.27 -15.12
CA TYR A 249 -5.96 11.56 -16.52
C TYR A 249 -4.78 12.22 -17.23
N LEU A 250 -4.08 13.15 -16.57
CA LEU A 250 -2.86 13.74 -17.11
C LEU A 250 -1.76 12.71 -17.32
N ASP A 251 -1.57 11.78 -16.38
CA ASP A 251 -0.61 10.69 -16.54
C ASP A 251 -0.92 9.84 -17.78
N ILE A 252 -2.19 9.49 -18.01
CA ILE A 252 -2.63 8.74 -19.20
C ILE A 252 -2.35 9.52 -20.48
N LEU A 253 -2.69 10.81 -20.51
CA LEU A 253 -2.45 11.66 -21.68
C LEU A 253 -0.96 11.83 -21.97
N GLN A 254 -0.13 11.96 -20.94
CA GLN A 254 1.31 12.02 -21.08
C GLN A 254 1.88 10.69 -21.62
N GLU A 255 1.44 9.55 -21.08
CA GLU A 255 1.85 8.20 -21.54
C GLU A 255 1.41 7.95 -23.00
N ALA A 256 0.28 8.50 -23.42
CA ALA A 256 -0.21 8.45 -24.79
C ALA A 256 0.50 9.46 -25.74
N GLY A 257 1.39 10.30 -25.22
CA GLY A 257 2.11 11.31 -26.00
C GLY A 257 1.25 12.48 -26.48
N MET A 258 0.12 12.74 -25.82
CA MET A 258 -0.83 13.79 -26.20
C MET A 258 -0.32 15.20 -25.86
N PHE A 259 0.64 15.32 -24.94
CA PHE A 259 1.38 16.54 -24.69
C PHE A 259 2.79 16.23 -24.18
N SER A 260 3.69 17.22 -24.28
CA SER A 260 5.06 17.14 -23.78
C SER A 260 5.21 17.88 -22.45
N LEU A 261 5.89 17.27 -21.47
CA LEU A 261 6.25 17.96 -20.22
C LEU A 261 7.08 19.22 -20.47
N GLN A 262 7.88 19.22 -21.54
CA GLN A 262 8.73 20.35 -21.89
C GLN A 262 7.92 21.58 -22.25
N ASP A 263 6.92 21.43 -23.12
CA ASP A 263 6.09 22.54 -23.56
C ASP A 263 5.10 22.96 -22.47
N PHE A 264 4.60 21.99 -21.71
CA PHE A 264 3.62 22.21 -20.66
C PHE A 264 4.21 22.99 -19.47
N PHE A 265 5.41 22.61 -19.03
CA PHE A 265 6.10 23.23 -17.88
C PHE A 265 7.24 24.18 -18.25
N SER A 266 7.50 24.38 -19.54
CA SER A 266 8.65 25.16 -20.03
C SER A 266 9.99 24.67 -19.48
N ILE A 267 10.16 23.34 -19.37
CA ILE A 267 11.36 22.68 -18.82
C ILE A 267 12.08 21.84 -19.89
N SER A 268 13.40 21.94 -20.03
CA SER A 268 14.09 21.10 -21.02
C SER A 268 14.20 19.64 -20.55
N GLU A 269 14.23 18.69 -21.50
CA GLU A 269 14.56 17.30 -21.17
C GLU A 269 15.93 17.18 -20.48
N GLU A 270 16.87 18.05 -20.83
CA GLU A 270 18.18 18.13 -20.19
C GLU A 270 18.08 18.51 -18.70
N THR A 271 17.22 19.46 -18.33
CA THR A 271 16.98 19.81 -16.92
C THR A 271 16.36 18.63 -16.16
N ILE A 272 15.39 17.94 -16.76
CA ILE A 272 14.81 16.72 -16.18
C ILE A 272 15.89 15.65 -16.00
N ALA A 273 16.74 15.42 -17.01
CA ALA A 273 17.83 14.45 -16.95
C ALA A 273 18.90 14.82 -15.92
N ASN A 274 19.22 16.11 -15.77
CA ASN A 274 20.19 16.62 -14.81
C ASN A 274 19.70 16.50 -13.37
N GLU A 275 18.45 16.88 -13.07
CA GLU A 275 17.88 16.71 -11.73
C GLU A 275 17.78 15.23 -11.35
N ARG A 276 17.41 14.37 -12.31
CA ARG A 276 17.47 12.90 -12.13
C ARG A 276 18.89 12.42 -11.84
N HIS A 277 19.89 12.92 -12.57
CA HIS A 277 21.30 12.59 -12.36
C HIS A 277 21.80 13.02 -10.98
N LEU A 278 21.50 14.25 -10.55
CA LEU A 278 21.90 14.78 -9.24
C LEU A 278 21.32 13.97 -8.08
N LEU A 279 20.04 13.60 -8.15
CA LEU A 279 19.42 12.72 -7.16
C LEU A 279 20.08 11.34 -7.11
N MET A 280 20.58 10.87 -8.25
CA MET A 280 21.23 9.58 -8.39
C MET A 280 22.66 9.59 -7.87
N GLU A 281 23.41 10.66 -8.13
CA GLU A 281 24.71 10.91 -7.50
C GLU A 281 24.57 11.01 -5.99
N ALA A 282 23.53 11.68 -5.47
CA ALA A 282 23.26 11.74 -4.04
C ALA A 282 23.04 10.33 -3.43
N ARG A 283 22.36 9.43 -4.14
CA ARG A 283 22.17 8.03 -3.71
C ARG A 283 23.45 7.21 -3.71
N ASN A 284 24.28 7.36 -4.74
CA ASN A 284 25.58 6.70 -4.76
C ASN A 284 26.52 7.31 -3.69
N ALA A 285 26.43 8.62 -3.46
CA ALA A 285 27.16 9.30 -2.39
C ALA A 285 26.75 8.82 -1.00
N GLU A 286 25.49 8.41 -0.78
CA GLU A 286 25.06 7.77 0.47
C GLU A 286 25.82 6.46 0.72
N VAL A 287 25.95 5.62 -0.31
CA VAL A 287 26.72 4.37 -0.24
C VAL A 287 28.21 4.66 0.01
N GLU A 288 28.80 5.59 -0.73
CA GLU A 288 30.19 5.99 -0.54
C GLU A 288 30.42 6.60 0.85
N ALA A 289 29.52 7.46 1.34
CA ALA A 289 29.62 8.03 2.69
C ALA A 289 29.53 6.96 3.79
N ARG A 290 28.72 5.91 3.60
CA ARG A 290 28.68 4.76 4.50
C ARG A 290 30.01 4.00 4.48
N ILE A 291 30.60 3.80 3.30
CA ILE A 291 31.91 3.16 3.16
C ILE A 291 33.01 4.04 3.80
N GLU A 292 32.97 5.37 3.64
CA GLU A 292 33.90 6.30 4.29
C GLU A 292 33.77 6.30 5.82
N LYS A 293 32.54 6.17 6.36
CA LYS A 293 32.30 5.97 7.80
C LYS A 293 32.98 4.68 8.27
N ILE A 294 32.82 3.59 7.52
CA ILE A 294 33.46 2.29 7.82
C ILE A 294 34.99 2.38 7.72
N ASP A 295 35.53 3.07 6.72
CA ASP A 295 36.97 3.29 6.55
C ASP A 295 37.56 4.07 7.74
N ARG A 296 36.91 5.15 8.17
CA ARG A 296 37.33 5.90 9.38
C ARG A 296 37.38 5.00 10.61
N ILE A 297 36.34 4.20 10.85
CA ILE A 297 36.32 3.22 11.95
C ILE A 297 37.46 2.20 11.81
N ALA A 298 37.74 1.72 10.60
CA ALA A 298 38.84 0.78 10.35
C ALA A 298 40.21 1.41 10.68
N ILE A 299 40.43 2.66 10.28
CA ILE A 299 41.66 3.41 10.55
C ILE A 299 41.83 3.64 12.06
N GLU A 300 40.78 4.06 12.75
CA GLU A 300 40.78 4.27 14.21
C GLU A 300 41.14 2.97 14.96
N ASN A 301 40.52 1.84 14.59
CA ASN A 301 40.82 0.54 15.17
C ASN A 301 42.29 0.14 14.99
N VAL A 302 42.86 0.38 13.79
CA VAL A 302 44.28 0.09 13.51
C VAL A 302 45.20 1.00 14.32
N LEU A 303 44.86 2.28 14.50
CA LEU A 303 45.61 3.22 15.32
C LEU A 303 45.57 2.85 16.80
N GLU A 304 44.43 2.40 17.32
CA GLU A 304 44.28 1.96 18.71
C GLU A 304 45.14 0.70 18.98
N ILE A 305 45.12 -0.29 18.07
CA ILE A 305 45.95 -1.50 18.18
C ILE A 305 47.45 -1.15 18.20
N ARG A 306 47.87 -0.16 17.41
CA ARG A 306 49.27 0.29 17.35
C ARG A 306 49.71 1.07 18.59
N THR A 307 48.81 1.85 19.20
CA THR A 307 49.12 2.70 20.35
C THR A 307 49.00 1.96 21.69
N ASN A 308 48.13 0.96 21.79
CA ASN A 308 47.95 0.12 23.00
C ASN A 308 47.98 -1.38 22.66
N PRO A 309 49.17 -1.97 22.41
CA PRO A 309 49.29 -3.38 22.09
C PRO A 309 48.96 -4.24 23.32
N LYS A 310 47.77 -4.86 23.33
CA LYS A 310 47.43 -5.92 24.30
C LYS A 310 48.23 -7.19 23.94
N PRO A 311 48.94 -7.83 24.89
CA PRO A 311 49.66 -9.06 24.61
C PRO A 311 48.66 -10.20 24.41
N ASN A 312 48.82 -10.96 23.33
CA ASN A 312 48.04 -12.16 22.94
C ASN A 312 46.62 -11.94 22.38
N LYS A 313 46.49 -11.31 21.20
CA LYS A 313 45.38 -11.62 20.28
C LYS A 313 45.91 -12.31 19.02
N PRO A 314 45.48 -13.53 18.67
CA PRO A 314 45.83 -14.14 17.40
C PRO A 314 45.24 -13.33 16.24
N ALA A 315 45.97 -13.27 15.14
CA ALA A 315 45.49 -12.70 13.89
C ALA A 315 44.28 -13.49 13.35
N LEU A 316 43.31 -12.77 12.76
CA LEU A 316 42.21 -13.28 11.92
C LEU A 316 41.02 -14.00 12.61
N THR A 317 40.64 -13.65 13.84
CA THR A 317 39.33 -14.05 14.38
C THR A 317 38.26 -12.97 14.16
N VAL A 318 37.11 -13.37 13.61
CA VAL A 318 35.90 -12.55 13.43
C VAL A 318 35.34 -12.18 14.81
N GLU A 319 35.84 -11.11 15.41
CA GLU A 319 35.25 -10.58 16.66
C GLU A 319 33.98 -9.80 16.31
N ALA A 320 32.88 -10.05 17.02
CA ALA A 320 31.66 -9.27 16.86
C ALA A 320 31.95 -7.77 17.12
N GLY A 321 31.38 -6.89 16.31
CA GLY A 321 31.62 -5.44 16.45
C GLY A 321 32.95 -4.96 15.85
N SER A 322 33.52 -5.67 14.88
CA SER A 322 34.80 -5.29 14.24
C SER A 322 34.67 -4.91 12.77
N VAL A 323 35.67 -4.17 12.27
CA VAL A 323 35.92 -3.90 10.86
C VAL A 323 37.31 -4.43 10.49
N ILE A 324 37.37 -5.28 9.46
CA ILE A 324 38.62 -5.86 8.95
C ILE A 324 38.81 -5.45 7.49
N LEU A 325 39.92 -4.77 7.18
CA LEU A 325 40.30 -4.45 5.80
C LEU A 325 40.96 -5.66 5.13
N LEU A 326 40.42 -6.06 3.99
CA LEU A 326 40.91 -7.13 3.10
C LEU A 326 41.44 -6.51 1.81
N ARG A 327 42.54 -7.07 1.30
CA ARG A 327 43.17 -6.59 0.05
C ARG A 327 43.35 -7.72 -0.95
N ASP A 328 43.09 -7.40 -2.22
CA ASP A 328 43.36 -8.23 -3.40
C ASP A 328 43.07 -9.74 -3.17
N SER A 329 44.11 -10.57 -3.08
CA SER A 329 44.01 -12.04 -3.00
C SER A 329 43.27 -12.55 -1.76
N GLN A 330 43.18 -11.76 -0.69
CA GLN A 330 42.45 -12.12 0.53
C GLN A 330 40.94 -12.06 0.32
N ILE A 331 40.46 -11.21 -0.60
CA ILE A 331 39.05 -10.88 -0.76
C ILE A 331 38.25 -12.12 -1.19
N ARG A 332 38.74 -12.84 -2.21
CA ARG A 332 38.04 -14.00 -2.78
C ARG A 332 37.80 -15.09 -1.75
N THR A 333 38.84 -15.46 -0.99
CA THR A 333 38.76 -16.48 0.06
C THR A 333 37.81 -16.04 1.17
N ALA A 334 37.96 -14.81 1.65
CA ALA A 334 37.10 -14.26 2.71
C ALA A 334 35.63 -14.17 2.28
N PHE A 335 35.36 -13.81 1.03
CA PHE A 335 34.01 -13.79 0.46
C PHE A 335 33.41 -15.20 0.49
N LEU A 336 34.08 -16.20 -0.09
CA LEU A 336 33.61 -17.59 -0.11
C LEU A 336 33.39 -18.16 1.29
N ASP A 337 34.32 -17.92 2.21
CA ASP A 337 34.20 -18.41 3.57
C ASP A 337 33.06 -17.73 4.33
N THR A 338 32.82 -16.45 4.06
CA THR A 338 31.69 -15.72 4.64
C THR A 338 30.34 -16.27 4.14
N LEU A 339 30.22 -16.62 2.86
CA LEU A 339 29.00 -17.26 2.33
C LEU A 339 28.71 -18.61 3.00
N LYS A 340 29.73 -19.43 3.27
CA LYS A 340 29.58 -20.74 3.94
C LYS A 340 29.07 -20.63 5.39
N LEU A 341 29.23 -19.47 6.02
CA LEU A 341 28.74 -19.22 7.38
C LEU A 341 27.23 -18.98 7.42
N ALA A 342 26.60 -18.66 6.29
CA ALA A 342 25.18 -18.31 6.23
C ALA A 342 24.28 -19.43 6.79
N ARG A 343 23.23 -19.01 7.50
CA ARG A 343 22.23 -19.89 8.12
C ARG A 343 20.80 -19.46 7.81
N GLN A 344 20.59 -18.23 7.35
CA GLN A 344 19.28 -17.64 7.12
C GLN A 344 19.18 -17.03 5.73
N GLU A 345 19.97 -16.00 5.44
CA GLU A 345 19.94 -15.33 4.15
C GLU A 345 21.28 -14.70 3.73
N ILE A 346 21.42 -14.52 2.42
CA ILE A 346 22.53 -13.82 1.78
C ILE A 346 21.93 -12.82 0.79
N LEU A 347 22.26 -11.55 0.93
CA LEU A 347 21.92 -10.50 -0.02
C LEU A 347 23.20 -10.04 -0.69
N ILE A 348 23.26 -10.11 -2.02
CA ILE A 348 24.41 -9.68 -2.81
C ILE A 348 23.94 -8.61 -3.79
N PHE A 349 24.65 -7.49 -3.85
CA PHE A 349 24.59 -6.58 -4.98
C PHE A 349 25.97 -6.48 -5.62
N SER A 350 26.03 -6.74 -6.92
CA SER A 350 27.24 -6.52 -7.72
C SER A 350 26.83 -5.91 -9.06
N PRO A 351 27.47 -4.83 -9.52
CA PRO A 351 27.05 -4.13 -10.74
C PRO A 351 27.03 -5.06 -11.96
N TRP A 352 27.96 -6.02 -12.01
CA TRP A 352 28.08 -6.99 -13.08
C TRP A 352 28.21 -8.41 -12.55
N VAL A 353 27.71 -9.37 -13.34
CA VAL A 353 27.73 -10.80 -13.06
C VAL A 353 28.36 -11.54 -14.23
N SER A 354 29.33 -12.42 -13.97
CA SER A 354 30.08 -13.13 -15.02
C SER A 354 30.28 -14.61 -14.70
N GLU A 355 30.24 -15.45 -15.74
CA GLU A 355 30.57 -16.88 -15.68
C GLU A 355 32.03 -17.12 -15.28
N GLU A 356 32.91 -16.13 -15.45
CA GLU A 356 34.30 -16.22 -14.98
C GLU A 356 34.38 -16.37 -13.45
N VAL A 357 33.50 -15.70 -12.71
CA VAL A 357 33.46 -15.77 -11.24
C VAL A 357 32.47 -16.83 -10.77
N ILE A 358 31.28 -16.86 -11.37
CA ILE A 358 30.22 -17.82 -11.08
C ILE A 358 30.46 -19.09 -11.91
N ASP A 359 31.52 -19.80 -11.55
CA ASP A 359 31.87 -21.08 -12.13
C ASP A 359 31.13 -22.24 -11.44
N ASP A 360 31.38 -23.47 -11.89
CA ASP A 360 30.75 -24.67 -11.33
C ASP A 360 31.09 -24.88 -9.83
N GLN A 361 32.23 -24.36 -9.35
CA GLN A 361 32.56 -24.43 -7.93
C GLN A 361 31.71 -23.47 -7.11
N PHE A 362 31.48 -22.26 -7.61
CA PHE A 362 30.59 -21.29 -6.98
C PHE A 362 29.13 -21.77 -6.99
N ILE A 363 28.66 -22.35 -8.10
CA ILE A 363 27.33 -22.95 -8.18
C ILE A 363 27.17 -24.07 -7.15
N LYS A 364 28.13 -25.00 -7.04
CA LYS A 364 28.11 -26.06 -6.00
C LYS A 364 28.08 -25.50 -4.59
N LEU A 365 28.74 -24.38 -4.34
CA LEU A 365 28.70 -23.69 -3.05
C LEU A 365 27.28 -23.18 -2.75
N LEU A 366 26.64 -22.52 -3.71
CA LEU A 366 25.25 -22.05 -3.57
C LEU A 366 24.27 -23.22 -3.39
N GLU A 367 24.43 -24.33 -4.12
CA GLU A 367 23.62 -25.54 -3.94
C GLU A 367 23.76 -26.13 -2.52
N ASN A 368 24.97 -26.13 -1.96
CA ASN A 368 25.19 -26.62 -0.60
C ASN A 368 24.60 -25.70 0.47
N ILE A 369 24.58 -24.39 0.21
CA ILE A 369 23.90 -23.38 1.04
C ILE A 369 22.37 -23.56 0.95
N ALA A 370 21.84 -23.76 -0.26
CA ALA A 370 20.42 -24.02 -0.51
C ALA A 370 19.90 -25.29 0.19
N LYS A 371 20.71 -26.36 0.26
CA LYS A 371 20.37 -27.58 1.03
C LYS A 371 20.10 -27.32 2.51
N GLN A 372 20.69 -26.25 3.06
CA GLN A 372 20.48 -25.86 4.46
C GLN A 372 19.22 -24.99 4.63
N GLY A 373 18.58 -24.57 3.54
CA GLY A 373 17.41 -23.69 3.56
C GLY A 373 17.74 -22.21 3.58
N VAL A 374 18.99 -21.84 3.27
CA VAL A 374 19.42 -20.43 3.20
C VAL A 374 18.94 -19.83 1.89
N ALA A 375 18.30 -18.67 1.98
CA ALA A 375 17.87 -17.90 0.81
C ALA A 375 18.99 -16.97 0.32
N VAL A 376 19.20 -16.90 -0.99
CA VAL A 376 20.21 -16.05 -1.62
C VAL A 376 19.53 -15.13 -2.62
N LEU A 377 19.62 -13.83 -2.38
CA LEU A 377 19.11 -12.79 -3.27
C LEU A 377 20.29 -12.07 -3.93
N ILE A 378 20.28 -12.03 -5.27
CA ILE A 378 21.33 -11.40 -6.07
C ILE A 378 20.72 -10.26 -6.88
N GLY A 379 21.22 -9.05 -6.66
CA GLY A 379 20.92 -7.85 -7.41
C GLY A 379 22.09 -7.48 -8.32
N TYR A 380 21.80 -7.05 -9.54
CA TYR A 380 22.81 -6.54 -10.46
C TYR A 380 22.30 -5.40 -11.34
N GLY A 381 23.22 -4.78 -12.06
CA GLY A 381 22.96 -3.70 -13.01
C GLY A 381 23.50 -2.35 -12.53
N ILE A 382 24.27 -1.70 -13.40
CA ILE A 382 24.79 -0.35 -13.18
C ILE A 382 24.05 0.67 -14.06
N ALA A 383 23.58 0.22 -15.23
CA ALA A 383 22.85 1.06 -16.15
C ALA A 383 21.52 1.52 -15.54
N ARG A 384 20.99 2.63 -16.09
CA ARG A 384 19.71 3.18 -15.65
C ARG A 384 18.55 2.33 -16.10
N LYS A 385 18.65 1.76 -17.30
CA LYS A 385 17.65 0.87 -17.88
C LYS A 385 18.29 -0.47 -18.27
N PRO A 386 17.54 -1.58 -18.25
CA PRO A 386 18.06 -2.88 -18.64
C PRO A 386 18.63 -2.91 -20.06
N GLU A 387 18.02 -2.14 -20.97
CA GLU A 387 18.41 -2.09 -22.39
C GLU A 387 19.74 -1.36 -22.61
N GLU A 388 20.15 -0.52 -21.66
CA GLU A 388 21.40 0.23 -21.66
C GLU A 388 22.53 -0.53 -20.95
N GLU A 389 22.25 -1.71 -20.38
CA GLU A 389 23.24 -2.50 -19.66
C GLU A 389 24.23 -3.15 -20.64
N GLU A 390 25.44 -2.61 -20.70
CA GLU A 390 26.51 -3.13 -21.56
C GLU A 390 26.94 -4.55 -21.17
N ARG A 391 26.84 -4.90 -19.88
CA ARG A 391 27.31 -6.19 -19.35
C ARG A 391 26.16 -7.00 -18.78
N GLN A 392 25.34 -7.52 -19.69
CA GLN A 392 24.25 -8.41 -19.34
C GLN A 392 24.76 -9.77 -18.86
N ILE A 393 24.02 -10.36 -17.92
CA ILE A 393 24.19 -11.76 -17.56
C ILE A 393 23.79 -12.65 -18.74
N THR A 394 24.52 -13.74 -18.96
CA THR A 394 24.13 -14.70 -20.00
C THR A 394 22.84 -15.43 -19.59
N PRO A 395 21.92 -15.71 -20.53
CA PRO A 395 20.70 -16.47 -20.21
C PRO A 395 21.00 -17.85 -19.59
N THR A 396 22.07 -18.50 -20.03
CA THR A 396 22.54 -19.78 -19.49
C THR A 396 22.92 -19.68 -18.02
N LEU A 397 23.72 -18.66 -17.64
CA LEU A 397 24.10 -18.46 -16.24
C LEU A 397 22.90 -18.10 -15.37
N GLN A 398 22.03 -17.23 -15.87
CA GLN A 398 20.81 -16.85 -15.17
C GLN A 398 19.93 -18.09 -14.90
N GLN A 399 19.73 -18.96 -15.88
CA GLN A 399 18.99 -20.21 -15.71
C GLN A 399 19.64 -21.15 -14.70
N LYS A 400 20.98 -21.29 -14.73
CA LYS A 400 21.71 -22.10 -13.73
C LYS A 400 21.47 -21.60 -12.31
N LEU A 401 21.52 -20.29 -12.09
CA LEU A 401 21.27 -19.69 -10.77
C LEU A 401 19.82 -19.89 -10.33
N LEU A 402 18.85 -19.58 -11.19
CA LEU A 402 17.42 -19.74 -10.89
C LEU A 402 17.01 -21.21 -10.69
N GLY A 403 17.78 -22.15 -11.23
CA GLY A 403 17.59 -23.59 -11.03
C GLY A 403 17.96 -24.09 -9.64
N ILE A 404 18.67 -23.30 -8.83
CA ILE A 404 19.10 -23.71 -7.49
C ILE A 404 17.93 -23.60 -6.51
N LYS A 405 17.49 -24.76 -6.01
CA LYS A 405 16.34 -24.91 -5.13
C LYS A 405 16.70 -25.57 -3.81
N THR A 406 15.86 -25.36 -2.80
CA THR A 406 15.88 -26.15 -1.56
C THR A 406 15.46 -27.60 -1.85
N PRO A 407 15.73 -28.55 -0.92
CA PRO A 407 15.31 -29.95 -1.09
C PRO A 407 13.81 -30.18 -1.32
N ASP A 408 12.97 -29.28 -0.86
CA ASP A 408 11.51 -29.30 -1.04
C ASP A 408 11.02 -28.39 -2.18
N GLY A 409 11.95 -27.89 -3.01
CA GLY A 409 11.67 -27.27 -4.30
C GLY A 409 11.47 -25.76 -4.30
N LEU A 410 11.67 -25.06 -3.18
CA LEU A 410 11.61 -23.59 -3.14
C LEU A 410 12.80 -22.97 -3.90
N PRO A 411 12.61 -21.85 -4.61
CA PRO A 411 13.71 -21.04 -5.12
C PRO A 411 14.66 -20.62 -3.99
N ALA A 412 15.88 -21.16 -3.98
CA ALA A 412 16.88 -20.82 -2.97
C ALA A 412 17.79 -19.69 -3.43
N VAL A 413 18.02 -19.59 -4.74
CA VAL A 413 18.75 -18.47 -5.35
C VAL A 413 17.82 -17.72 -6.27
N GLN A 414 17.69 -16.42 -6.06
CA GLN A 414 16.96 -15.52 -6.94
C GLN A 414 17.89 -14.42 -7.41
N ILE A 415 17.80 -14.08 -8.70
CA ILE A 415 18.63 -13.06 -9.31
C ILE A 415 17.77 -12.08 -10.11
N PHE A 416 17.98 -10.79 -9.85
CA PHE A 416 17.20 -9.71 -10.44
C PHE A 416 18.11 -8.60 -10.95
N TRP A 417 17.78 -8.07 -12.13
CA TRP A 417 18.30 -6.78 -12.53
C TRP A 417 17.59 -5.74 -11.68
N LEU A 418 18.35 -5.07 -10.81
CA LEU A 418 17.89 -4.00 -9.93
C LEU A 418 18.39 -2.63 -10.38
N GLY A 419 19.41 -2.62 -11.24
CA GLY A 419 19.91 -1.44 -11.94
C GLY A 419 20.44 -0.34 -11.03
N ASN A 420 20.91 0.71 -11.69
CA ASN A 420 21.11 2.02 -11.08
C ASN A 420 21.84 1.98 -9.73
N SER A 421 22.97 1.27 -9.68
CA SER A 421 23.88 1.31 -8.54
C SER A 421 25.26 0.80 -8.89
N HIS A 422 26.26 1.49 -8.34
CA HIS A 422 27.63 1.02 -8.33
C HIS A 422 27.96 0.22 -7.05
N ALA A 423 26.97 -0.07 -6.19
CA ALA A 423 27.20 -0.77 -4.93
C ALA A 423 27.86 -2.14 -5.15
N LYS A 424 28.72 -2.52 -4.22
CA LYS A 424 29.41 -3.81 -4.20
C LYS A 424 29.31 -4.30 -2.78
N GLU A 425 28.20 -4.94 -2.48
CA GLU A 425 27.82 -5.24 -1.10
C GLU A 425 27.33 -6.67 -0.97
N VAL A 426 27.72 -7.30 0.13
CA VAL A 426 27.24 -8.63 0.52
C VAL A 426 26.84 -8.57 1.98
N VAL A 427 25.59 -8.89 2.28
CA VAL A 427 25.10 -9.03 3.66
C VAL A 427 24.74 -10.49 3.92
N VAL A 428 25.23 -11.04 5.02
CA VAL A 428 24.97 -12.43 5.46
C VAL A 428 24.33 -12.42 6.84
N ASP A 429 23.14 -13.03 6.94
CA ASP A 429 22.35 -13.23 8.17
C ASP A 429 22.19 -11.97 9.04
N ARG A 430 22.18 -10.77 8.43
CA ARG A 430 22.22 -9.45 9.10
C ARG A 430 23.34 -9.32 10.14
N LYS A 431 24.43 -10.06 9.97
CA LYS A 431 25.56 -10.12 10.93
C LYS A 431 26.89 -9.74 10.33
N ILE A 432 27.06 -9.97 9.03
CA ILE A 432 28.30 -9.69 8.32
C ILE A 432 27.98 -8.89 7.08
N HIS A 433 28.68 -7.78 6.90
CA HIS A 433 28.64 -6.96 5.70
C HIS A 433 30.03 -6.94 5.05
N LEU A 434 30.10 -7.25 3.75
CA LEU A 434 31.29 -7.07 2.92
C LEU A 434 31.03 -5.93 1.95
N CYS A 435 31.84 -4.86 1.98
CA CYS A 435 31.72 -3.72 1.08
C CYS A 435 33.07 -3.16 0.65
N GLY A 436 33.15 -2.56 -0.53
CA GLY A 436 34.35 -1.88 -0.99
C GLY A 436 34.38 -1.71 -2.51
N SER A 437 35.58 -1.67 -3.09
CA SER A 437 35.78 -1.45 -4.52
C SER A 437 35.61 -2.73 -5.37
N HIS A 438 35.66 -3.90 -4.72
CA HIS A 438 35.75 -5.20 -5.40
C HIS A 438 34.40 -5.70 -5.95
N ASN A 439 34.35 -6.04 -7.24
CA ASN A 439 33.15 -6.61 -7.87
C ASN A 439 33.00 -8.12 -7.57
N PHE A 440 32.25 -8.45 -6.51
CA PHE A 440 32.10 -9.82 -6.00
C PHE A 440 31.67 -10.89 -7.01
N LEU A 441 30.91 -10.54 -8.05
CA LEU A 441 30.35 -11.50 -9.02
C LEU A 441 30.92 -11.39 -10.44
N SER A 442 31.89 -10.51 -10.67
CA SER A 442 32.50 -10.32 -12.00
C SER A 442 34.02 -10.13 -11.99
N TYR A 443 34.65 -10.06 -10.82
CA TYR A 443 36.10 -10.07 -10.70
C TYR A 443 36.59 -11.10 -9.67
N ARG A 444 37.50 -12.00 -10.06
CA ARG A 444 38.05 -13.03 -9.16
C ARG A 444 39.17 -12.51 -8.25
N GLY A 445 39.80 -11.38 -8.59
CA GLY A 445 40.99 -10.90 -7.89
C GLY A 445 42.27 -11.66 -8.23
N ASP A 446 42.29 -12.42 -9.33
CA ASP A 446 43.39 -13.29 -9.77
C ASP A 446 44.25 -12.70 -10.90
N ARG A 447 43.90 -11.51 -11.40
CA ARG A 447 44.73 -10.70 -12.31
C ARG A 447 45.63 -9.79 -11.46
N LEU A 448 46.71 -9.24 -12.06
CA LEU A 448 47.69 -8.35 -11.40
C LEU A 448 47.02 -7.46 -10.32
N PRO A 449 47.62 -7.29 -9.12
CA PRO A 449 46.98 -6.61 -8.01
C PRO A 449 46.53 -5.22 -8.43
N ARG A 450 45.21 -4.99 -8.40
CA ARG A 450 44.57 -3.73 -8.80
C ARG A 450 44.45 -2.76 -7.64
N GLY A 451 44.81 -3.20 -6.42
CA GLY A 451 44.63 -2.43 -5.21
C GLY A 451 43.18 -2.45 -4.75
N GLU A 452 42.45 -3.54 -5.01
CA GLU A 452 41.05 -3.66 -4.58
C GLU A 452 40.98 -3.80 -3.06
N THR A 453 39.98 -3.16 -2.46
CA THR A 453 39.72 -3.20 -1.02
C THR A 453 38.32 -3.70 -0.72
N VAL A 454 38.20 -4.49 0.35
CA VAL A 454 36.91 -4.88 0.94
C VAL A 454 37.01 -4.77 2.45
N TYR A 455 36.04 -4.12 3.07
CA TYR A 455 35.82 -4.15 4.50
C TYR A 455 34.89 -5.31 4.84
N LYS A 456 35.33 -6.15 5.77
CA LYS A 456 34.46 -7.11 6.46
C LYS A 456 34.01 -6.49 7.78
N VAL A 457 32.74 -6.14 7.84
CA VAL A 457 32.10 -5.40 8.93
C VAL A 457 31.16 -6.33 9.70
N THR A 458 31.24 -6.27 11.03
CA THR A 458 30.36 -7.03 11.95
C THR A 458 29.76 -6.12 13.03
N ILE A 459 29.81 -4.80 12.84
CA ILE A 459 29.18 -3.83 13.72
C ILE A 459 27.67 -3.81 13.42
N PRO A 460 26.80 -4.10 14.40
CA PRO A 460 25.37 -4.30 14.16
C PRO A 460 24.68 -3.16 13.41
N GLU A 461 24.94 -1.90 13.78
CA GLU A 461 24.31 -0.72 13.17
C GLU A 461 24.69 -0.62 11.68
N GLN A 462 25.96 -0.78 11.33
CA GLN A 462 26.47 -0.63 9.96
C GLN A 462 26.05 -1.82 9.08
N VAL A 463 25.92 -3.01 9.67
CA VAL A 463 25.37 -4.17 8.97
C VAL A 463 23.86 -3.98 8.73
N GLN A 464 23.13 -3.41 9.70
CA GLN A 464 21.71 -3.12 9.59
C GLN A 464 21.45 -2.04 8.51
N GLU A 465 22.23 -0.95 8.48
CA GLU A 465 22.16 0.06 7.42
C GLU A 465 22.32 -0.58 6.02
N ALA A 466 23.31 -1.46 5.85
CA ALA A 466 23.55 -2.17 4.60
C ALA A 466 22.41 -3.14 4.24
N TYR A 467 21.90 -3.86 5.25
CA TYR A 467 20.75 -4.75 5.08
C TYR A 467 19.53 -3.98 4.60
N GLU A 468 19.17 -2.86 5.24
CA GLU A 468 18.00 -2.05 4.89
C GLU A 468 18.09 -1.50 3.47
N PHE A 469 19.27 -1.01 3.08
CA PHE A 469 19.55 -0.57 1.72
C PHE A 469 19.25 -1.67 0.69
N LEU A 470 19.81 -2.87 0.86
CA LEU A 470 19.59 -3.98 -0.08
C LEU A 470 18.16 -4.52 -0.01
N ALA A 471 17.62 -4.71 1.19
CA ALA A 471 16.27 -5.22 1.43
C ALA A 471 15.21 -4.33 0.78
N SER A 472 15.37 -3.00 0.85
CA SER A 472 14.44 -2.06 0.20
C SER A 472 14.35 -2.28 -1.31
N ARG A 473 15.49 -2.54 -1.98
CA ARG A 473 15.52 -2.78 -3.44
C ARG A 473 14.88 -4.11 -3.81
N PHE A 474 15.21 -5.18 -3.08
CA PHE A 474 14.58 -6.48 -3.31
C PHE A 474 13.08 -6.46 -3.00
N ASN A 475 12.64 -5.74 -1.96
CA ASN A 475 11.23 -5.63 -1.63
C ASN A 475 10.43 -4.93 -2.75
N LYS A 476 10.96 -3.84 -3.32
CA LYS A 476 10.33 -3.20 -4.50
C LYS A 476 10.20 -4.16 -5.67
N GLN A 477 11.25 -4.94 -5.93
CA GLN A 477 11.21 -5.95 -6.98
C GLN A 477 10.17 -7.03 -6.68
N ALA A 478 10.03 -7.48 -5.42
CA ALA A 478 8.99 -8.41 -5.01
C ALA A 478 7.58 -7.83 -5.21
N GLN A 479 7.36 -6.56 -4.86
CA GLN A 479 6.09 -5.86 -5.10
C GLN A 479 5.76 -5.77 -6.60
N LYS A 480 6.74 -5.46 -7.45
CA LYS A 480 6.58 -5.44 -8.91
C LYS A 480 6.21 -6.82 -9.45
N LEU A 481 6.92 -7.86 -9.01
CA LEU A 481 6.62 -9.25 -9.37
C LEU A 481 5.20 -9.65 -8.95
N TRP A 482 4.81 -9.32 -7.72
CA TRP A 482 3.48 -9.60 -7.19
C TRP A 482 2.37 -8.88 -7.97
N LYS A 483 2.52 -7.58 -8.23
CA LYS A 483 1.56 -6.80 -9.03
C LYS A 483 1.39 -7.38 -10.43
N ASN A 484 2.49 -7.77 -11.06
CA ASN A 484 2.45 -8.43 -12.37
C ASN A 484 1.81 -9.81 -12.31
N ALA A 485 2.12 -10.60 -11.27
CA ALA A 485 1.53 -11.90 -11.05
C ALA A 485 0.01 -11.81 -10.86
N LEU A 486 -0.49 -10.83 -10.13
CA LEU A 486 -1.93 -10.59 -9.98
C LEU A 486 -2.59 -10.25 -11.31
N LYS A 487 -1.95 -9.40 -12.12
CA LYS A 487 -2.48 -9.00 -13.44
C LYS A 487 -2.56 -10.17 -14.41
N MET A 488 -1.54 -11.03 -14.42
CA MET A 488 -1.37 -12.10 -15.41
C MET A 488 -1.77 -13.49 -14.91
N ARG A 489 -2.11 -13.62 -13.61
CA ARG A 489 -2.22 -14.91 -12.90
C ARG A 489 -1.00 -15.81 -13.11
N ASP A 490 0.19 -15.24 -12.94
CA ASP A 490 1.47 -15.96 -13.07
C ASP A 490 1.98 -16.47 -11.72
N ASP A 491 1.78 -17.77 -11.47
CA ASP A 491 2.22 -18.46 -10.25
C ASP A 491 3.74 -18.34 -10.03
N ARG A 492 4.56 -18.29 -11.09
CA ARG A 492 6.03 -18.24 -10.95
C ARG A 492 6.49 -16.91 -10.40
N SER A 493 5.95 -15.81 -10.91
CA SER A 493 6.23 -14.48 -10.39
C SER A 493 5.70 -14.31 -8.97
N ALA A 494 4.54 -14.90 -8.65
CA ALA A 494 3.98 -14.90 -7.30
C ALA A 494 4.88 -15.68 -6.32
N GLU A 495 5.31 -16.89 -6.68
CA GLU A 495 6.26 -17.70 -5.89
C GLU A 495 7.56 -16.93 -5.64
N ALA A 496 8.15 -16.33 -6.69
CA ALA A 496 9.36 -15.53 -6.56
C ALA A 496 9.17 -14.37 -5.57
N ALA A 497 8.09 -13.60 -5.69
CA ALA A 497 7.78 -12.50 -4.77
C ALA A 497 7.68 -12.97 -3.31
N ILE A 498 6.94 -14.06 -3.06
CA ILE A 498 6.77 -14.65 -1.73
C ILE A 498 8.11 -15.12 -1.15
N CYS A 499 8.95 -15.76 -1.96
CA CYS A 499 10.29 -16.19 -1.55
C CYS A 499 11.22 -15.01 -1.26
N VAL A 500 11.12 -13.90 -2.01
CA VAL A 500 11.87 -12.68 -1.69
C VAL A 500 11.42 -12.13 -0.34
N TRP A 501 10.12 -11.99 -0.08
CA TRP A 501 9.62 -11.54 1.22
C TRP A 501 10.07 -12.44 2.37
N GLY A 502 10.05 -13.77 2.20
CA GLY A 502 10.58 -14.69 3.20
C GLY A 502 12.08 -14.51 3.47
N ALA A 503 12.88 -14.28 2.42
CA ALA A 503 14.29 -13.94 2.60
C ALA A 503 14.49 -12.63 3.38
N LEU A 504 13.58 -11.67 3.24
CA LEU A 504 13.64 -10.36 3.90
C LEU A 504 13.02 -10.31 5.33
N SER A 505 12.58 -11.45 5.89
CA SER A 505 11.79 -11.52 7.14
C SER A 505 10.46 -10.75 7.06
N MET A 506 9.80 -10.81 5.91
CA MET A 506 8.51 -10.18 5.65
C MET A 506 7.41 -11.26 5.50
N GLU A 507 7.48 -12.33 6.28
CA GLU A 507 6.54 -13.46 6.20
C GLU A 507 5.11 -13.03 6.49
N GLN A 508 4.91 -12.08 7.40
CA GLN A 508 3.59 -11.52 7.70
C GLN A 508 3.01 -10.75 6.51
N GLU A 509 3.83 -9.97 5.79
CA GLU A 509 3.37 -9.24 4.60
C GLU A 509 3.03 -10.22 3.48
N ALA A 510 3.86 -11.24 3.25
CA ALA A 510 3.55 -12.29 2.28
C ALA A 510 2.21 -12.97 2.58
N LEU A 511 1.94 -13.33 3.85
CA LEU A 511 0.67 -13.93 4.27
C LEU A 511 -0.52 -13.00 4.02
N LYS A 512 -0.37 -11.72 4.38
CA LYS A 512 -1.39 -10.70 4.18
C LYS A 512 -1.74 -10.54 2.69
N GLN A 513 -0.74 -10.56 1.81
CA GLN A 513 -0.96 -10.51 0.37
C GLN A 513 -1.72 -11.73 -0.15
N LEU A 514 -1.42 -12.93 0.36
CA LEU A 514 -2.18 -14.14 0.02
C LEU A 514 -3.65 -14.04 0.43
N GLU A 515 -3.92 -13.59 1.65
CA GLU A 515 -5.27 -13.42 2.20
C GLU A 515 -6.07 -12.37 1.43
N GLN A 516 -5.52 -11.16 1.29
CA GLN A 516 -6.22 -10.02 0.66
C GLN A 516 -6.59 -10.28 -0.80
N ASN A 517 -5.74 -11.02 -1.52
CA ASN A 517 -5.95 -11.33 -2.93
C ASN A 517 -6.58 -12.72 -3.17
N LYS A 518 -6.96 -13.42 -2.09
CA LYS A 518 -7.56 -14.77 -2.13
C LYS A 518 -6.78 -15.76 -2.99
N TRP A 519 -5.44 -15.75 -2.87
CA TRP A 519 -4.55 -16.65 -3.62
C TRP A 519 -3.98 -17.74 -2.73
N LEU A 520 -4.88 -18.44 -2.03
CA LEU A 520 -4.53 -19.40 -0.99
C LEU A 520 -3.86 -20.68 -1.54
N GLU A 521 -3.92 -20.89 -2.86
CA GLU A 521 -3.19 -21.95 -3.57
C GLU A 521 -1.67 -21.89 -3.33
N LEU A 522 -1.15 -20.69 -3.02
CA LEU A 522 0.27 -20.44 -2.74
C LEU A 522 0.62 -20.55 -1.24
N LEU A 523 -0.35 -20.78 -0.35
CA LEU A 523 -0.08 -20.96 1.09
C LEU A 523 0.96 -22.07 1.40
N PRO A 524 1.00 -23.21 0.68
CA PRO A 524 2.06 -24.20 0.88
C PRO A 524 3.48 -23.66 0.64
N ILE A 525 3.66 -22.67 -0.25
CA ILE A 525 4.96 -22.02 -0.47
C ILE A 525 5.35 -21.22 0.77
N TRP A 526 4.41 -20.45 1.31
CA TRP A 526 4.60 -19.70 2.55
C TRP A 526 4.93 -20.61 3.74
N LEU A 527 4.26 -21.76 3.86
CA LEU A 527 4.53 -22.74 4.92
C LEU A 527 5.95 -23.30 4.86
N LYS A 528 6.47 -23.58 3.65
CA LYS A 528 7.86 -24.03 3.47
C LYS A 528 8.86 -22.95 3.90
N LEU A 529 8.60 -21.68 3.54
CA LEU A 529 9.46 -20.56 3.95
C LEU A 529 9.52 -20.44 5.47
N VAL A 530 8.35 -20.45 6.11
CA VAL A 530 8.27 -20.32 7.56
C VAL A 530 8.89 -21.53 8.27
N PHE A 531 8.75 -22.74 7.72
CA PHE A 531 9.43 -23.92 8.22
C PHE A 531 10.96 -23.74 8.24
N TYR A 532 11.57 -23.22 7.17
CA TYR A 532 13.00 -22.93 7.15
C TYR A 532 13.38 -21.78 8.10
N GLY A 533 12.53 -20.77 8.22
CA GLY A 533 12.70 -19.69 9.20
C GLY A 533 12.70 -20.19 10.65
N LEU A 534 11.80 -21.13 11.00
CA LEU A 534 11.77 -21.80 12.30
C LEU A 534 13.01 -22.66 12.53
N LYS A 535 13.40 -23.47 11.54
CA LYS A 535 14.58 -24.35 11.62
C LYS A 535 15.88 -23.57 11.84
N SER A 536 16.00 -22.40 11.21
CA SER A 536 17.15 -21.50 11.33
C SER A 536 17.05 -20.53 12.52
N LYS A 537 15.97 -20.61 13.32
CA LYS A 537 15.66 -19.69 14.43
C LYS A 537 15.55 -18.22 14.01
N LYS A 538 15.28 -17.97 12.72
CA LYS A 538 14.94 -16.63 12.19
C LYS A 538 13.54 -16.21 12.63
N ILE A 539 12.63 -17.17 12.68
CA ILE A 539 11.23 -16.96 13.09
C ILE A 539 11.03 -17.48 14.51
N SER A 540 10.36 -16.68 15.33
CA SER A 540 9.93 -17.08 16.66
C SER A 540 8.79 -18.11 16.57
N PRO A 541 8.81 -19.21 17.35
CA PRO A 541 7.67 -20.12 17.48
C PRO A 541 6.35 -19.45 17.92
N ASP A 542 6.46 -18.27 18.57
CA ASP A 542 5.32 -17.51 19.11
C ASP A 542 4.84 -16.38 18.17
N ALA A 543 5.25 -16.39 16.90
CA ALA A 543 4.88 -15.31 15.96
C ALA A 543 3.35 -15.23 15.73
N GLU A 544 2.78 -14.04 15.88
CA GLU A 544 1.32 -13.82 15.86
C GLU A 544 0.65 -14.24 14.54
N TYR A 545 1.36 -14.08 13.41
CA TYR A 545 0.83 -14.44 12.09
C TYR A 545 0.55 -15.94 11.92
N PHE A 546 1.01 -16.81 12.83
CA PHE A 546 0.59 -18.22 12.84
C PHE A 546 -0.90 -18.37 13.13
N TYR A 547 -1.48 -17.55 14.01
CA TYR A 547 -2.92 -17.58 14.27
C TYR A 547 -3.71 -17.16 13.03
N THR A 548 -3.26 -16.11 12.34
CA THR A 548 -3.85 -15.67 11.07
C THR A 548 -3.78 -16.78 10.03
N ALA A 549 -2.61 -17.37 9.81
CA ALA A 549 -2.42 -18.45 8.83
C ALA A 549 -3.28 -19.69 9.16
N LEU A 550 -3.39 -20.07 10.44
CA LEU A 550 -4.24 -21.18 10.87
C LEU A 550 -5.73 -20.90 10.68
N SER A 551 -6.16 -19.65 10.86
CA SER A 551 -7.57 -19.25 10.64
C SER A 551 -8.01 -19.40 9.18
N LEU A 552 -7.07 -19.31 8.23
CA LEU A 552 -7.33 -19.50 6.80
C LEU A 552 -7.66 -20.95 6.44
N LEU A 553 -7.40 -21.93 7.33
CA LEU A 553 -7.75 -23.33 7.07
C LEU A 553 -9.23 -23.55 6.79
N LYS A 554 -10.12 -22.69 7.32
CA LYS A 554 -11.56 -22.76 7.06
C LYS A 554 -11.93 -22.56 5.58
N GLU A 555 -11.06 -21.89 4.81
CA GLU A 555 -11.28 -21.58 3.39
C GLU A 555 -10.89 -22.74 2.46
N PHE A 556 -10.19 -23.77 2.97
CA PHE A 556 -9.77 -24.92 2.18
C PHE A 556 -10.80 -26.05 2.20
N SER A 557 -10.87 -26.80 1.10
CA SER A 557 -11.62 -28.06 0.96
C SER A 557 -10.68 -29.27 0.87
N VAL A 558 -11.20 -30.46 1.17
CA VAL A 558 -10.42 -31.70 1.04
C VAL A 558 -10.16 -32.10 -0.41
N GLU A 559 -10.92 -31.52 -1.34
CA GLU A 559 -10.80 -31.69 -2.78
C GLU A 559 -9.84 -30.70 -3.45
N ASP A 560 -9.26 -29.75 -2.70
CA ASP A 560 -8.34 -28.74 -3.26
C ASP A 560 -7.09 -29.41 -3.86
N ALA A 561 -6.68 -28.94 -5.05
CA ALA A 561 -5.59 -29.55 -5.81
C ALA A 561 -4.25 -29.60 -5.06
N ASN A 562 -4.03 -28.68 -4.12
CA ASN A 562 -2.80 -28.55 -3.33
C ASN A 562 -2.95 -29.08 -1.89
N ILE A 563 -4.03 -29.79 -1.56
CA ILE A 563 -4.34 -30.20 -0.18
C ILE A 563 -3.22 -31.02 0.49
N GLU A 564 -2.56 -31.92 -0.23
CA GLU A 564 -1.46 -32.71 0.35
C GLU A 564 -0.25 -31.84 0.70
N LEU A 565 0.07 -30.84 -0.15
CA LEU A 565 1.13 -29.88 0.14
C LEU A 565 0.81 -29.02 1.37
N LEU A 566 -0.46 -28.65 1.53
CA LEU A 566 -0.96 -27.93 2.70
C LEU A 566 -0.81 -28.79 3.97
N ARG A 567 -1.23 -30.06 3.93
CA ARG A 567 -1.10 -31.01 5.05
C ARG A 567 0.34 -31.18 5.48
N GLU A 568 1.22 -31.48 4.52
CA GLU A 568 2.65 -31.63 4.78
C GLU A 568 3.26 -30.35 5.36
N GLY A 569 2.88 -29.19 4.80
CA GLY A 569 3.35 -27.89 5.25
C GLY A 569 3.02 -27.63 6.72
N TRP A 570 1.75 -27.79 7.10
CA TRP A 570 1.32 -27.59 8.49
C TRP A 570 1.91 -28.61 9.45
N GLN A 571 2.04 -29.87 9.04
CA GLN A 571 2.72 -30.89 9.84
C GLN A 571 4.17 -30.50 10.13
N LYS A 572 4.91 -30.02 9.12
CA LYS A 572 6.30 -29.56 9.26
C LYS A 572 6.40 -28.31 10.14
N VAL A 573 5.55 -27.32 9.93
CA VAL A 573 5.54 -26.06 10.70
C VAL A 573 5.22 -26.34 12.17
N ILE A 574 4.10 -27.00 12.47
CA ILE A 574 3.73 -27.34 13.84
C ILE A 574 4.77 -28.27 14.48
N GLY A 575 5.33 -29.21 13.73
CA GLY A 575 6.41 -30.07 14.20
C GLY A 575 7.65 -29.27 14.59
N ALA A 576 8.07 -28.30 13.77
CA ALA A 576 9.21 -27.43 14.06
C ALA A 576 8.97 -26.54 15.29
N ILE A 577 7.77 -25.96 15.41
CA ILE A 577 7.34 -25.20 16.60
C ILE A 577 7.39 -26.12 17.83
N ALA A 578 6.78 -27.31 17.75
CA ALA A 578 6.74 -28.28 18.86
C ALA A 578 8.12 -28.74 19.32
N THR A 579 9.06 -28.95 18.39
CA THR A 579 10.45 -29.29 18.71
C THR A 579 11.18 -28.16 19.44
N SER A 580 10.84 -26.90 19.15
CA SER A 580 11.47 -25.73 19.79
C SER A 580 10.76 -25.31 21.08
N ASN A 581 9.44 -25.28 21.08
CA ASN A 581 8.56 -24.86 22.17
C ASN A 581 7.23 -25.65 22.09
N ARG A 582 7.12 -26.71 22.89
CA ARG A 582 5.92 -27.56 22.93
C ARG A 582 4.66 -26.78 23.33
N GLU A 583 4.78 -25.88 24.29
CA GLU A 583 3.66 -25.11 24.82
C GLU A 583 3.12 -24.13 23.77
N ALA A 584 4.00 -23.45 23.04
CA ALA A 584 3.61 -22.60 21.91
C ALA A 584 2.82 -23.39 20.85
N ALA A 585 3.28 -24.59 20.50
CA ALA A 585 2.57 -25.45 19.57
C ALA A 585 1.18 -25.86 20.08
N LEU A 586 1.04 -26.15 21.38
CA LEU A 586 -0.25 -26.48 22.00
C LEU A 586 -1.20 -25.28 21.97
N ASN A 587 -0.69 -24.08 22.26
CA ASN A 587 -1.50 -22.85 22.28
C ASN A 587 -2.05 -22.48 20.90
N LEU A 588 -1.33 -22.80 19.82
CA LEU A 588 -1.79 -22.58 18.44
C LEU A 588 -2.94 -23.52 18.03
N ILE A 589 -3.01 -24.73 18.60
CA ILE A 589 -4.02 -25.73 18.23
C ILE A 589 -5.21 -25.63 19.20
N THR A 590 -6.01 -24.59 19.03
CA THR A 590 -7.29 -24.43 19.75
C THR A 590 -8.30 -25.51 19.33
N ALA A 591 -9.43 -25.62 20.04
CA ALA A 591 -10.49 -26.57 19.68
C ALA A 591 -11.01 -26.35 18.24
N GLU A 592 -11.11 -25.10 17.80
CA GLU A 592 -11.51 -24.75 16.43
C GLU A 592 -10.47 -25.21 15.40
N ILE A 593 -9.19 -24.91 15.64
CA ILE A 593 -8.10 -25.33 14.75
C ILE A 593 -7.96 -26.85 14.72
N TRP A 594 -8.15 -27.53 15.85
CA TRP A 594 -8.14 -28.99 15.91
C TRP A 594 -9.24 -29.62 15.04
N SER A 595 -10.44 -29.02 15.03
CA SER A 595 -11.52 -29.42 14.14
C SER A 595 -11.11 -29.28 12.67
N GLN A 596 -10.46 -28.17 12.30
CA GLN A 596 -9.93 -27.97 10.94
C GLN A 596 -8.83 -28.98 10.59
N PHE A 597 -7.92 -29.27 11.52
CA PHE A 597 -6.86 -30.27 11.31
C PHE A 597 -7.42 -31.66 11.04
N THR A 598 -8.50 -32.02 11.74
CA THR A 598 -9.20 -33.30 11.54
C THR A 598 -9.96 -33.30 10.22
N ARG A 599 -10.74 -32.23 9.94
CA ARG A 599 -11.51 -32.06 8.71
C ARG A 599 -10.63 -32.16 7.46
N LEU A 600 -9.48 -31.49 7.50
CA LEU A 600 -8.56 -31.41 6.37
C LEU A 600 -7.57 -32.57 6.32
N GLY A 601 -7.57 -33.51 7.27
CA GLY A 601 -6.63 -34.63 7.30
C GLY A 601 -5.18 -34.24 7.60
N ILE A 602 -4.95 -33.09 8.26
CA ILE A 602 -3.62 -32.71 8.76
C ILE A 602 -3.23 -33.61 9.93
N ALA A 603 -4.17 -33.89 10.83
CA ALA A 603 -4.06 -34.93 11.85
C ALA A 603 -4.74 -36.22 11.35
N HIS A 604 -4.02 -37.33 11.36
CA HIS A 604 -4.52 -38.63 10.89
C HIS A 604 -4.97 -39.50 12.06
N SER A 605 -6.04 -40.28 11.87
CA SER A 605 -6.46 -41.33 12.82
C SER A 605 -5.31 -42.34 13.04
N PRO A 606 -5.02 -42.78 14.29
CA PRO A 606 -5.82 -42.64 15.52
C PRO A 606 -5.46 -41.43 16.39
N ILE A 607 -4.81 -40.39 15.85
CA ILE A 607 -4.46 -39.18 16.63
C ILE A 607 -5.73 -38.36 16.88
N ASP A 608 -6.26 -38.44 18.10
CA ASP A 608 -7.54 -37.87 18.53
C ASP A 608 -7.42 -36.59 19.38
N SER A 609 -6.20 -36.17 19.73
CA SER A 609 -5.96 -34.94 20.49
C SER A 609 -4.74 -34.14 20.01
N PRO A 610 -4.75 -32.80 20.19
CA PRO A 610 -3.58 -31.95 19.93
C PRO A 610 -2.31 -32.42 20.65
N ASP A 611 -2.44 -32.88 21.90
CA ASP A 611 -1.33 -33.37 22.70
C ASP A 611 -0.67 -34.60 22.06
N LYS A 612 -1.46 -35.58 21.61
CA LYS A 612 -0.93 -36.75 20.89
C LYS A 612 -0.30 -36.36 19.55
N PHE A 613 -0.91 -35.41 18.83
CA PHE A 613 -0.37 -34.91 17.56
C PHE A 613 1.01 -34.28 17.73
N ILE A 614 1.19 -33.45 18.76
CA ILE A 614 2.45 -32.76 19.07
C ILE A 614 3.50 -33.73 19.62
N SER A 615 3.08 -34.71 20.43
CA SER A 615 3.99 -35.64 21.10
C SER A 615 4.84 -36.49 20.15
N LYS A 616 4.39 -36.72 18.91
CA LYS A 616 5.19 -37.43 17.90
C LYS A 616 6.46 -36.67 17.49
N TYR A 617 6.51 -35.35 17.68
CA TYR A 617 7.66 -34.51 17.35
C TYR A 617 8.61 -34.28 18.53
N THR A 618 8.16 -34.51 19.77
CA THR A 618 8.96 -34.28 20.98
C THR A 618 9.78 -35.50 21.43
N VAL A 619 9.51 -36.69 20.89
CA VAL A 619 10.17 -37.96 21.29
C VAL A 619 11.55 -38.20 20.63
N ILE A 620 11.98 -37.36 19.67
CA ILE A 620 13.25 -37.54 18.91
C ILE A 620 14.49 -36.99 19.65
N GLN A 621 14.50 -36.98 20.98
CA GLN A 621 15.72 -36.74 21.77
C GLN A 621 16.03 -37.92 22.69
N LYS A 622 16.76 -38.93 22.18
CA LYS A 622 17.64 -39.75 23.04
C LYS A 622 18.99 -39.05 23.13
N PRO A 623 19.54 -38.82 24.34
CA PRO A 623 20.91 -38.34 24.49
C PRO A 623 21.89 -39.40 23.95
N LEU A 624 22.95 -38.94 23.29
CA LEU A 624 24.15 -39.76 23.07
C LEU A 624 24.68 -40.18 24.45
N GLU A 625 24.47 -41.44 24.84
CA GLU A 625 25.19 -42.02 25.97
C GLU A 625 26.68 -42.03 25.63
N LYS A 626 27.43 -41.14 26.26
CA LYS A 626 28.89 -41.28 26.37
C LYS A 626 29.16 -42.59 27.08
N SER A 627 29.60 -43.61 26.35
CA SER A 627 30.17 -44.81 26.94
C SER A 627 31.50 -44.47 27.63
N ILE A 628 31.43 -44.04 28.89
CA ILE A 628 32.59 -44.03 29.77
C ILE A 628 32.80 -45.48 30.21
N LYS A 629 33.60 -46.24 29.44
CA LYS A 629 34.19 -47.48 29.92
C LYS A 629 35.28 -47.14 30.93
N ASN A 630 34.90 -47.00 32.20
CA ASN A 630 35.84 -47.14 33.31
C ASN A 630 36.29 -48.61 33.38
N LYS A 631 37.45 -48.91 32.78
CA LYS A 631 38.23 -50.10 33.14
C LYS A 631 38.91 -49.82 34.48
N SER A 632 38.37 -50.40 35.55
CA SER A 632 39.11 -50.58 36.80
C SER A 632 40.31 -51.49 36.54
N LYS A 633 41.52 -50.93 36.60
CA LYS A 633 42.74 -51.69 36.83
C LYS A 633 42.87 -51.86 38.35
N THR A 634 42.56 -53.05 38.83
CA THR A 634 43.05 -53.60 40.09
C THR A 634 44.55 -53.83 39.93
N ASP A 635 45.37 -52.99 40.57
CA ASP A 635 46.80 -53.26 40.74
C ASP A 635 47.03 -53.67 42.19
N THR A 636 47.25 -54.97 42.38
CA THR A 636 47.72 -55.56 43.64
C THR A 636 49.19 -55.89 43.45
N SER A 637 50.08 -54.98 43.84
CA SER A 637 51.50 -55.31 44.03
C SER A 637 51.87 -55.22 45.50
N LYS A 638 52.05 -56.41 46.06
CA LYS A 638 52.67 -56.69 47.36
C LYS A 638 54.09 -56.11 47.38
N LYS A 639 54.41 -55.29 48.38
CA LYS A 639 55.78 -55.12 48.88
C LYS A 639 56.08 -56.23 49.88
N LYS A 640 57.05 -57.10 49.57
CA LYS A 640 57.93 -57.76 50.54
C LYS A 640 59.29 -58.04 49.88
N LYS A 641 60.22 -57.15 50.18
CA LYS A 641 61.69 -57.21 50.23
C LYS A 641 62.34 -56.03 49.51
#